data_AF-A0A1H6SDS1-F1
#
_entry.id   AF-A0A1H6SDS1-F1
#
_cell.length_a   1.000
_cell.length_b   1.000
_cell.length_c   1.000
_cell.angle_alpha   90.00
_cell.angle_beta   90.00
_cell.angle_gamma   90.00
#
_symmetry.space_group_name_H-M   'P 1'
#
loop_
_entity.id
_entity.type
_entity.pdbx_description
1 polymer ?
#
loop_
_entity_poly.entity_id
_entity_poly.type
_entity_poly.pdbx_seq_one_letter_code
_entity_poly.pdbx_strand_id
1 'polypeptide(L)'
;MARILVITHQLSHTGAPIVLLDMVRTLQGAGYEIEMISLLEGELRKEVEEMGIPLKVQNHFIHDEEAFRAKLSTYDAVIVNTLLGYEVIHILKYMQVPVLWWIHEGEHFFEYFKSVIPDMKTLTSNIHIYSVSGYVQRIIEKRYDVWTPILHFGVKDSYDPSGLFKLENLLREESAGIDFEVWDPGHKKIRFLTVALYGDVKGQDFAIQAIEKMPEELRKKCLFVFCGEEARDKADMRILGPVLEASEKYDEVMHIPRQEHASVLNLMSDMDYLLVPSRIEPMPTVACEAMMMKRPVVISDVCGVADDLTDGWDGILFHTEDVMDFQHAISRAVEMQQEEYESMCHRARAIYDEKYAMSIFEPNVLGMMSHIYRRRKLIMMLSGRDILDIFSLSMEEKFREMGYEVMDFDNRDIASSLGRMDTFIDSPVTAALAFNNTGFIMEIVPGKNIWEQLEIPYIDFLMDHPFAHKEALDKLPSTGIVLCPDRNHMKYVQRFYPEISTTGFMAHAGKEMHRDVPRIKDRKIDVMYAGNLPSAFVNQIQPDFETVFKDYDINMGELSMDAFRELVAHPEETTEAVIEKLIVRAGGKFMDDELSWIIEKLRFVDLLAVSYYREMSLRLLAEAGVSIALYGTGWENCDFVKLPNVHYNGRISAEEVVDQMHDAKIVLSTMTWFKDGTHDRVFNGMLAGAVALTDTSIYMKENFDGIRTVGSAIEGVHAGTGLISETPELVMFELEKKMDHFQYPTIHEMPALVKRLLANPDYMQQIADAGRTRAKKTETWAARAIEMDQDLLEML
;
A
#
# COMPACT_ATOMS: atom_id res chain seq x y z
N MET A 1 0.49 31.32 -0.62
CA MET A 1 1.26 30.11 -0.32
C MET A 1 0.45 29.31 0.69
N ALA A 2 0.72 28.01 0.85
CA ALA A 2 -0.04 27.17 1.74
C ALA A 2 0.10 27.62 3.21
N ARG A 3 -1.01 27.72 3.94
CA ARG A 3 -1.07 28.08 5.35
C ARG A 3 -1.19 26.81 6.19
N ILE A 4 -0.21 26.57 7.05
CA ILE A 4 -0.16 25.40 7.94
C ILE A 4 -0.37 25.86 9.38
N LEU A 5 -1.29 25.20 10.08
CA LEU A 5 -1.41 25.32 11.53
C LEU A 5 -0.67 24.16 12.21
N VAL A 6 0.25 24.45 13.12
CA VAL A 6 0.97 23.44 13.89
C VAL A 6 0.48 23.49 15.34
N ILE A 7 0.13 22.34 15.90
CA ILE A 7 -0.41 22.21 17.26
C ILE A 7 0.46 21.22 18.04
N THR A 8 0.96 21.64 19.20
CA THR A 8 1.82 20.81 20.07
C THR A 8 1.35 20.80 21.52
N HIS A 9 1.69 19.76 22.27
CA HIS A 9 1.30 19.62 23.67
C HIS A 9 2.03 20.60 24.60
N GLN A 10 3.27 20.98 24.28
CA GLN A 10 4.05 21.94 25.06
C GLN A 10 5.25 22.47 24.27
N LEU A 11 5.95 23.46 24.85
CA LEU A 11 7.16 24.08 24.29
C LEU A 11 8.40 23.88 25.20
N SER A 12 8.50 22.76 25.91
CA SER A 12 9.67 22.46 26.74
C SER A 12 10.86 21.94 25.92
N HIS A 13 12.10 22.11 26.41
CA HIS A 13 13.31 21.49 25.84
C HIS A 13 13.34 19.95 26.06
N THR A 14 12.43 19.25 25.39
CA THR A 14 12.28 17.79 25.39
C THR A 14 12.23 17.28 23.95
N GLY A 15 12.44 15.98 23.74
CA GLY A 15 12.61 15.40 22.40
C GLY A 15 11.53 15.82 21.38
N ALA A 16 10.26 15.54 21.66
CA ALA A 16 9.18 15.79 20.70
C ALA A 16 8.99 17.28 20.30
N PRO A 17 8.98 18.26 21.24
CA PRO A 17 8.98 19.68 20.87
C PRO A 17 10.22 20.14 20.08
N ILE A 18 11.41 19.63 20.40
CA ILE A 18 12.66 20.01 19.70
C ILE A 18 12.59 19.59 18.23
N VAL A 19 12.25 18.32 17.97
CA VAL A 19 12.20 17.79 16.59
C VAL A 19 11.04 18.37 15.77
N LEU A 20 9.95 18.77 16.44
CA LEU A 20 8.89 19.54 15.79
C LEU A 20 9.40 20.88 15.27
N LEU A 21 10.26 21.58 16.03
CA LEU A 21 10.81 22.85 15.55
C LEU A 21 11.69 22.68 14.31
N ASP A 22 12.40 21.57 14.18
CA ASP A 22 13.15 21.27 12.96
C ASP A 22 12.22 21.07 11.77
N MET A 23 11.10 20.36 11.93
CA MET A 23 10.03 20.29 10.90
C MET A 23 9.50 21.69 10.55
N VAL A 24 9.21 22.52 11.55
CA VAL A 24 8.72 23.89 11.35
C VAL A 24 9.73 24.74 10.58
N ARG A 25 11.03 24.63 10.88
CA ARG A 25 12.11 25.30 10.14
C ARG A 25 12.16 24.84 8.68
N THR A 26 12.09 23.53 8.43
CA THR A 26 12.05 22.96 7.08
C THR A 26 10.88 23.52 6.28
N LEU A 27 9.68 23.53 6.87
CA LEU A 27 8.48 24.04 6.21
C LEU A 27 8.56 25.56 5.97
N GLN A 28 9.01 26.32 6.95
CA GLN A 28 9.17 27.78 6.78
C GLN A 28 10.20 28.11 5.69
N GLY A 29 11.30 27.36 5.65
CA GLY A 29 12.35 27.49 4.62
C GLY A 29 11.87 27.16 3.21
N ALA A 30 10.88 26.27 3.06
CA ALA A 30 10.22 25.95 1.80
C ALA A 30 9.10 26.95 1.41
N GLY A 31 8.85 27.98 2.23
CA GLY A 31 7.90 29.06 1.94
C GLY A 31 6.47 28.85 2.49
N TYR A 32 6.25 27.85 3.34
CA TYR A 32 4.95 27.68 3.99
C TYR A 32 4.68 28.81 5.00
N GLU A 33 3.43 29.28 5.06
CA GLU A 33 2.99 30.23 6.09
C GLU A 33 2.58 29.45 7.33
N ILE A 34 3.31 29.60 8.44
CA ILE A 34 3.11 28.80 9.65
C ILE A 34 2.50 29.63 10.77
N GLU A 35 1.52 29.06 11.46
CA GLU A 35 1.04 29.51 12.76
C GLU A 35 1.11 28.35 13.76
N MET A 36 1.39 28.64 15.03
CA MET A 36 1.52 27.63 16.08
C MET A 36 0.51 27.81 17.21
N ILE A 37 0.00 26.69 17.71
CA ILE A 37 -0.71 26.60 18.98
C ILE A 37 0.02 25.61 19.89
N SER A 38 0.26 25.99 21.14
CA SER A 38 0.74 25.07 22.18
C SER A 38 -0.28 24.92 23.30
N LEU A 39 -0.44 23.73 23.86
CA LEU A 39 -1.31 23.55 25.04
C LEU A 39 -0.70 24.18 26.30
N LEU A 40 0.63 24.11 26.41
CA LEU A 40 1.40 24.60 27.55
C LEU A 40 2.55 25.52 27.10
N GLU A 41 2.95 26.42 27.99
CA GLU A 41 4.17 27.23 27.84
C GLU A 41 5.45 26.36 27.91
N GLY A 42 6.59 26.95 27.59
CA GLY A 42 7.90 26.33 27.77
C GLY A 42 9.05 27.18 27.22
N GLU A 43 10.28 26.73 27.41
CA GLU A 43 11.49 27.49 27.07
C GLU A 43 11.64 27.75 25.56
N LEU A 44 11.17 26.83 24.72
CA LEU A 44 11.25 26.93 23.25
C LEU A 44 10.38 28.05 22.66
N ARG A 45 9.50 28.67 23.46
CA ARG A 45 8.69 29.81 23.03
C ARG A 45 9.54 30.92 22.40
N LYS A 46 10.70 31.21 23.02
CA LYS A 46 11.59 32.27 22.55
C LYS A 46 12.08 32.00 21.13
N GLU A 47 12.41 30.74 20.83
CA GLU A 47 12.88 30.33 19.50
C GLU A 47 11.77 30.46 18.45
N VAL A 48 10.53 30.07 18.79
CA VAL A 48 9.36 30.24 17.91
C VAL A 48 9.11 31.72 17.60
N GLU A 49 9.20 32.59 18.61
CA GLU A 49 9.02 34.03 18.45
C GLU A 49 10.16 34.66 17.63
N GLU A 50 11.41 34.23 17.82
CA GLU A 50 12.58 34.65 17.03
C GLU A 50 12.49 34.23 15.56
N MET A 51 11.83 33.10 15.28
CA MET A 51 11.49 32.66 13.92
C MET A 51 10.37 33.50 13.27
N GLY A 52 9.75 34.42 14.01
CA GLY A 52 8.66 35.26 13.53
C GLY A 52 7.33 34.53 13.35
N ILE A 53 7.16 33.37 13.99
CA ILE A 53 5.97 32.53 13.87
C ILE A 53 4.91 32.99 14.88
N PRO A 54 3.67 33.32 14.45
CA PRO A 54 2.59 33.62 15.37
C PRO A 54 2.29 32.40 16.26
N LEU A 55 2.33 32.59 17.58
CA LEU A 55 2.13 31.54 18.57
C LEU A 55 1.00 31.91 19.54
N LYS A 56 0.08 30.96 19.78
CA LYS A 56 -0.95 31.06 20.81
C LYS A 56 -0.82 29.91 21.80
N VAL A 57 -0.96 30.19 23.09
CA VAL A 57 -1.10 29.15 24.12
C VAL A 57 -2.58 28.96 24.46
N GLN A 58 -3.08 27.73 24.30
CA GLN A 58 -4.48 27.36 24.49
C GLN A 58 -4.58 25.90 24.91
N ASN A 59 -5.09 25.65 26.12
CA ASN A 59 -5.13 24.32 26.74
C ASN A 59 -6.43 23.54 26.54
N HIS A 60 -7.49 24.16 26.02
CA HIS A 60 -8.77 23.50 25.70
C HIS A 60 -9.38 24.07 24.41
N PHE A 61 -9.90 23.19 23.55
CA PHE A 61 -10.49 23.57 22.25
C PHE A 61 -12.01 23.44 22.21
N ILE A 62 -12.60 22.71 23.17
CA ILE A 62 -14.02 22.32 23.16
C ILE A 62 -14.95 23.48 23.56
N HIS A 63 -14.47 24.45 24.35
CA HIS A 63 -15.32 25.53 24.88
C HIS A 63 -15.75 26.58 23.83
N ASP A 64 -15.15 26.59 22.64
CA ASP A 64 -15.51 27.45 21.50
C ASP A 64 -15.29 26.71 20.16
N GLU A 65 -15.88 25.52 20.07
CA GLU A 65 -15.66 24.59 18.95
C GLU A 65 -16.06 25.19 17.60
N GLU A 66 -17.14 25.97 17.53
CA GLU A 66 -17.62 26.57 16.28
C GLU A 66 -16.63 27.61 15.73
N ALA A 67 -16.13 28.52 16.57
CA ALA A 67 -15.13 29.49 16.16
C ALA A 67 -13.79 28.80 15.81
N PHE A 68 -13.42 27.75 16.54
CA PHE A 68 -12.21 26.99 16.25
C PHE A 68 -12.31 26.24 14.92
N ARG A 69 -13.45 25.58 14.62
CA ARG A 69 -13.73 24.97 13.31
C ARG A 69 -13.67 26.00 12.18
N ALA A 70 -14.27 27.17 12.38
CA ALA A 70 -14.21 28.26 11.40
C ALA A 70 -12.74 28.68 11.14
N LYS A 71 -11.93 28.81 12.19
CA LYS A 71 -10.50 29.11 12.07
C LYS A 71 -9.74 27.99 11.33
N LEU A 72 -9.93 26.72 11.70
CA LEU A 72 -9.28 25.56 11.10
C LEU A 72 -9.55 25.46 9.59
N SER A 73 -10.75 25.85 9.14
CA SER A 73 -11.11 25.87 7.71
C SER A 73 -10.33 26.88 6.86
N THR A 74 -9.57 27.79 7.47
CA THR A 74 -8.74 28.79 6.76
C THR A 74 -7.30 28.34 6.51
N TYR A 75 -6.92 27.17 7.01
CA TYR A 75 -5.62 26.56 6.78
C TYR A 75 -5.75 25.47 5.71
N ASP A 76 -4.67 25.26 4.99
CA ASP A 76 -4.63 24.24 3.95
C ASP A 76 -4.19 22.87 4.50
N ALA A 77 -3.50 22.85 5.63
CA ALA A 77 -3.19 21.63 6.38
C ALA A 77 -3.00 21.94 7.87
N VAL A 78 -3.19 20.93 8.72
CA VAL A 78 -2.93 21.01 10.15
C VAL A 78 -1.93 19.93 10.56
N ILE A 79 -0.89 20.30 11.30
CA ILE A 79 0.03 19.36 11.93
C ILE A 79 -0.31 19.29 13.39
N VAL A 80 -0.69 18.10 13.87
CA VAL A 80 -0.87 17.80 15.29
C VAL A 80 0.32 16.96 15.72
N ASN A 81 1.15 17.54 16.58
CA ASN A 81 2.27 16.84 17.19
C ASN A 81 1.80 16.14 18.45
N THR A 82 2.25 14.90 18.66
CA THR A 82 1.99 14.02 19.81
C THR A 82 0.58 13.49 19.97
N LEU A 83 0.46 12.34 20.63
CA LEU A 83 -0.80 11.69 21.01
C LEU A 83 -1.68 12.61 21.87
N LEU A 84 -1.07 13.51 22.64
CA LEU A 84 -1.77 14.46 23.51
C LEU A 84 -2.62 15.48 22.74
N GLY A 85 -2.43 15.61 21.42
CA GLY A 85 -3.30 16.39 20.54
C GLY A 85 -4.67 15.75 20.24
N TYR A 86 -5.03 14.63 20.88
CA TYR A 86 -6.25 13.87 20.59
C TYR A 86 -7.55 14.70 20.66
N GLU A 87 -7.63 15.72 21.54
CA GLU A 87 -8.81 16.60 21.61
C GLU A 87 -9.07 17.30 20.28
N VAL A 88 -8.00 17.75 19.61
CA VAL A 88 -8.08 18.42 18.32
C VAL A 88 -8.48 17.42 17.22
N ILE A 89 -7.98 16.19 17.29
CA ILE A 89 -8.34 15.12 16.34
C ILE A 89 -9.85 14.82 16.38
N HIS A 90 -10.49 14.86 17.55
CA HIS A 90 -11.95 14.70 17.65
C HIS A 90 -12.73 15.80 16.92
N ILE A 91 -12.16 16.99 16.79
CA ILE A 91 -12.75 18.10 16.03
C ILE A 91 -12.46 17.89 14.52
N LEU A 92 -11.20 17.62 14.18
CA LEU A 92 -10.69 17.56 12.82
C LEU A 92 -11.22 16.36 12.00
N LYS A 93 -11.57 15.25 12.64
CA LYS A 93 -12.15 14.07 11.96
C LYS A 93 -13.52 14.31 11.30
N TYR A 94 -14.14 15.46 11.58
CA TYR A 94 -15.40 15.88 10.94
C TYR A 94 -15.20 17.02 9.94
N MET A 95 -13.95 17.29 9.55
CA MET A 95 -13.57 18.37 8.65
C MET A 95 -12.87 17.84 7.41
N GLN A 96 -12.80 18.68 6.37
CA GLN A 96 -12.12 18.36 5.11
C GLN A 96 -10.68 18.86 5.06
N VAL A 97 -10.19 19.52 6.13
CA VAL A 97 -8.80 19.98 6.17
C VAL A 97 -7.87 18.77 6.37
N PRO A 98 -6.84 18.59 5.53
CA PRO A 98 -5.84 17.56 5.72
C PRO A 98 -5.06 17.73 7.03
N VAL A 99 -4.77 16.62 7.69
CA VAL A 99 -4.12 16.60 9.00
C VAL A 99 -2.99 15.61 9.01
N LEU A 100 -1.80 16.06 9.42
CA LEU A 100 -0.72 15.19 9.84
C LEU A 100 -0.80 15.01 11.37
N TRP A 101 -0.95 13.78 11.85
CA TRP A 101 -0.82 13.46 13.26
C TRP A 101 0.46 12.67 13.52
N TRP A 102 1.49 13.33 14.05
CA TRP A 102 2.81 12.74 14.28
C TRP A 102 2.97 12.30 15.74
N ILE A 103 3.09 11.00 15.99
CA ILE A 103 3.00 10.41 17.32
C ILE A 103 4.39 9.99 17.84
N HIS A 104 4.70 10.39 19.07
CA HIS A 104 6.01 10.19 19.71
C HIS A 104 5.92 9.39 21.01
N GLU A 105 4.73 9.00 21.43
CA GLU A 105 4.47 8.47 22.77
C GLU A 105 4.67 6.95 22.87
N GLY A 106 5.10 6.50 24.05
CA GLY A 106 5.21 5.07 24.35
C GLY A 106 3.91 4.45 24.87
N GLU A 107 3.88 3.12 25.00
CA GLU A 107 2.66 2.36 25.30
C GLU A 107 1.92 2.83 26.56
N HIS A 108 2.62 3.32 27.58
CA HIS A 108 2.02 3.82 28.81
C HIS A 108 1.06 5.00 28.58
N PHE A 109 1.34 5.89 27.61
CA PHE A 109 0.45 6.99 27.26
C PHE A 109 -0.81 6.49 26.55
N PHE A 110 -0.67 5.51 25.65
CA PHE A 110 -1.82 4.87 25.01
C PHE A 110 -2.73 4.19 26.03
N GLU A 111 -2.15 3.54 27.04
CA GLU A 111 -2.93 2.92 28.11
C GLU A 111 -3.62 3.95 29.01
N TYR A 112 -2.90 5.03 29.37
CA TYR A 112 -3.44 6.09 30.22
C TYR A 112 -4.59 6.86 29.53
N PHE A 113 -4.47 7.13 28.23
CA PHE A 113 -5.46 7.91 27.46
C PHE A 113 -6.43 7.03 26.64
N LYS A 114 -6.47 5.71 26.87
CA LYS A 114 -7.29 4.77 26.07
C LYS A 114 -8.78 5.11 25.95
N SER A 115 -9.35 5.79 26.94
CA SER A 115 -10.78 6.16 26.94
C SER A 115 -11.08 7.44 26.17
N VAL A 116 -10.07 8.21 25.78
CA VAL A 116 -10.22 9.52 25.13
C VAL A 116 -9.57 9.59 23.76
N ILE A 117 -8.63 8.71 23.42
CA ILE A 117 -8.06 8.62 22.07
C ILE A 117 -9.17 8.15 21.10
N PRO A 118 -9.37 8.81 19.94
CA PRO A 118 -10.30 8.32 18.92
C PRO A 118 -9.84 6.96 18.39
N ASP A 119 -10.80 6.09 18.06
CA ASP A 119 -10.48 4.82 17.40
C ASP A 119 -9.85 5.08 16.04
N MET A 120 -8.54 4.83 15.94
CA MET A 120 -7.74 5.13 14.76
C MET A 120 -8.22 4.39 13.51
N LYS A 121 -8.88 3.24 13.66
CA LYS A 121 -9.44 2.46 12.54
C LYS A 121 -10.67 3.11 11.89
N THR A 122 -11.30 4.03 12.61
CA THR A 122 -12.52 4.72 12.17
C THR A 122 -12.28 6.19 11.81
N LEU A 123 -11.03 6.65 11.84
CA LEU A 123 -10.68 7.99 11.42
C LEU A 123 -10.92 8.17 9.92
N THR A 124 -11.31 9.39 9.56
CA THR A 124 -11.53 9.80 8.18
C THR A 124 -10.21 9.94 7.42
N SER A 125 -10.25 9.79 6.10
CA SER A 125 -9.10 9.82 5.20
C SER A 125 -8.27 11.11 5.25
N ASN A 126 -8.83 12.20 5.77
CA ASN A 126 -8.10 13.45 5.97
C ASN A 126 -7.10 13.42 7.15
N ILE A 127 -7.12 12.39 8.02
CA ILE A 127 -6.17 12.25 9.13
C ILE A 127 -5.08 11.25 8.77
N HIS A 128 -3.89 11.76 8.48
CA HIS A 128 -2.70 10.97 8.17
C HIS A 128 -1.86 10.77 9.43
N ILE A 129 -1.80 9.53 9.93
CA ILE A 129 -1.08 9.20 11.16
C ILE A 129 0.33 8.75 10.82
N TYR A 130 1.34 9.38 11.43
CA TYR A 130 2.74 9.00 11.31
C TYR A 130 3.32 8.61 12.66
N SER A 131 4.01 7.48 12.69
CA SER A 131 4.79 7.05 13.84
C SER A 131 6.21 7.60 13.76
N VAL A 132 6.80 8.04 14.87
CA VAL A 132 8.21 8.49 14.88
C VAL A 132 9.21 7.34 14.68
N SER A 133 8.80 6.11 14.97
CA SER A 133 9.63 4.90 14.93
C SER A 133 8.79 3.63 14.77
N GLY A 134 9.45 2.51 14.48
CA GLY A 134 8.80 1.19 14.42
C GLY A 134 8.20 0.76 15.76
N TYR A 135 8.80 1.17 16.89
CA TYR A 135 8.26 0.93 18.22
C TYR A 135 6.85 1.52 18.38
N VAL A 136 6.63 2.77 17.97
CA VAL A 136 5.31 3.42 18.03
C VAL A 136 4.34 2.77 17.04
N GLN A 137 4.81 2.46 15.83
CA GLN A 137 4.02 1.77 14.80
C GLN A 137 3.46 0.45 15.33
N ARG A 138 4.29 -0.39 15.97
CA ARG A 138 3.86 -1.67 16.57
C ARG A 138 2.83 -1.50 17.68
N ILE A 139 2.93 -0.44 18.49
CA ILE A 139 1.92 -0.15 19.52
C ILE A 139 0.58 0.17 18.86
N ILE A 140 0.57 1.00 17.81
CA ILE A 140 -0.64 1.38 17.09
C ILE A 140 -1.25 0.16 16.39
N GLU A 141 -0.45 -0.61 15.65
CA GLU A 141 -0.89 -1.81 14.94
C GLU A 141 -1.50 -2.83 15.90
N LYS A 142 -0.82 -3.13 17.01
CA LYS A 142 -1.30 -4.06 18.03
C LYS A 142 -2.61 -3.63 18.69
N ARG A 143 -2.81 -2.32 18.90
CA ARG A 143 -3.97 -1.79 19.65
C ARG A 143 -5.18 -1.47 18.77
N TYR A 144 -4.93 -1.03 17.55
CA TYR A 144 -5.98 -0.49 16.67
C TYR A 144 -6.12 -1.26 15.34
N ASP A 145 -5.24 -2.22 15.02
CA ASP A 145 -5.24 -2.94 13.74
C ASP A 145 -5.11 -1.96 12.55
N VAL A 146 -4.21 -0.99 12.72
CA VAL A 146 -3.90 0.09 11.75
C VAL A 146 -2.40 0.14 11.53
N TRP A 147 -1.98 0.04 10.28
CA TRP A 147 -0.60 0.32 9.88
C TRP A 147 -0.40 1.83 9.71
N THR A 148 0.73 2.35 10.15
CA THR A 148 1.09 3.77 9.98
C THR A 148 2.46 3.91 9.34
N PRO A 149 2.68 4.82 8.39
CA PRO A 149 4.03 5.13 7.92
C PRO A 149 4.92 5.69 9.04
N ILE A 150 6.23 5.53 8.89
CA ILE A 150 7.23 6.05 9.82
C ILE A 150 7.78 7.37 9.27
N LEU A 151 7.78 8.41 10.11
CA LEU A 151 8.55 9.64 9.88
C LEU A 151 9.54 9.80 11.03
N HIS A 152 10.79 9.44 10.77
CA HIS A 152 11.88 9.73 11.68
C HIS A 152 12.09 11.25 11.80
N PHE A 153 12.65 11.70 12.92
CA PHE A 153 13.13 13.07 13.03
C PHE A 153 14.49 13.26 12.34
N GLY A 154 14.83 14.52 12.06
CA GLY A 154 16.17 14.91 11.66
C GLY A 154 17.06 15.26 12.85
N VAL A 155 18.35 14.96 12.73
CA VAL A 155 19.44 15.40 13.60
C VAL A 155 20.46 16.12 12.73
N LYS A 156 20.88 17.29 13.16
CA LYS A 156 21.84 18.12 12.44
C LYS A 156 23.24 17.59 12.60
N ASP A 157 23.93 17.37 11.49
CA ASP A 157 25.31 16.92 11.52
C ASP A 157 26.23 17.98 12.15
N SER A 158 26.74 17.65 13.33
CA SER A 158 27.65 18.51 14.09
C SER A 158 29.01 17.85 14.29
N TYR A 159 29.29 16.77 13.55
CA TYR A 159 30.56 16.06 13.66
C TYR A 159 31.69 16.84 12.99
N ASP A 160 32.54 17.47 13.79
CA ASP A 160 33.78 18.13 13.34
C ASP A 160 35.01 17.42 13.95
N PRO A 161 35.71 16.54 13.22
CA PRO A 161 36.90 15.85 13.73
C PRO A 161 38.03 16.79 14.21
N SER A 162 38.03 18.05 13.75
CA SER A 162 39.08 19.04 14.01
C SER A 162 38.72 20.03 15.13
N GLY A 163 37.44 20.17 15.46
CA GLY A 163 36.90 21.10 16.45
C GLY A 163 36.52 20.48 17.80
N LEU A 164 36.62 19.15 17.94
CA LEU A 164 36.29 18.46 19.19
C LEU A 164 37.25 18.90 20.31
N PHE A 165 36.67 19.58 21.30
CA PHE A 165 37.35 19.99 22.51
C PHE A 165 37.54 18.73 23.35
N LYS A 166 38.76 18.19 23.41
CA LYS A 166 39.09 17.06 24.30
C LYS A 166 38.59 17.36 25.71
N LEU A 167 37.97 16.37 26.37
CA LEU A 167 37.44 16.49 27.74
C LEU A 167 38.45 17.13 28.70
N GLU A 168 39.74 16.86 28.51
CA GLU A 168 40.86 17.50 29.23
C GLU A 168 40.77 19.03 29.31
N ASN A 169 40.15 19.69 28.34
CA ASN A 169 39.98 21.14 28.33
C ASN A 169 38.67 21.59 29.00
N LEU A 170 37.59 20.80 28.93
CA LEU A 170 36.33 21.04 29.64
C LEU A 170 36.51 20.86 31.16
N LEU A 171 37.42 19.96 31.54
CA LEU A 171 37.85 19.65 32.90
C LEU A 171 38.79 20.70 33.53
N ARG A 172 39.34 21.64 32.74
CA ARG A 172 40.22 22.72 33.24
C ARG A 172 39.46 23.94 33.72
N GLU A 173 38.18 24.08 33.35
CA GLU A 173 37.33 25.13 33.90
C GLU A 173 36.85 24.67 35.29
N GLU A 174 37.06 25.49 36.33
CA GLU A 174 36.73 25.23 37.75
C GLU A 174 35.23 24.90 38.03
N SER A 175 34.41 24.78 36.99
CA SER A 175 32.96 24.65 37.03
C SER A 175 32.45 23.20 37.02
N ALA A 176 33.30 22.21 36.72
CA ALA A 176 32.84 20.84 36.42
C ALA A 176 32.80 19.87 37.60
N GLY A 177 33.50 20.16 38.72
CA GLY A 177 33.46 19.29 39.93
C GLY A 177 34.02 17.87 39.75
N ILE A 178 34.86 17.65 38.73
CA ILE A 178 35.39 16.31 38.37
C ILE A 178 36.81 16.14 38.92
N ASP A 179 37.06 15.04 39.65
CA ASP A 179 38.38 14.70 40.22
C ASP A 179 39.31 14.05 39.19
N PHE A 180 40.57 14.51 39.13
CA PHE A 180 41.55 14.24 38.07
C PHE A 180 42.15 12.83 38.13
N GLU A 181 42.13 12.15 39.28
CA GLU A 181 42.79 10.85 39.46
C GLU A 181 42.05 9.67 38.78
N VAL A 182 40.79 9.85 38.37
CA VAL A 182 39.98 8.77 37.75
C VAL A 182 40.13 8.70 36.22
N TRP A 183 40.53 9.81 35.57
CA TRP A 183 40.69 9.91 34.13
C TRP A 183 42.15 9.64 33.72
N ASP A 184 42.66 8.43 33.98
CA ASP A 184 44.00 8.00 33.53
C ASP A 184 44.00 7.57 32.06
N PRO A 185 44.68 8.28 31.14
CA PRO A 185 44.88 7.84 29.75
C PRO A 185 45.74 6.56 29.65
N GLY A 186 46.38 6.15 30.75
CA GLY A 186 47.26 4.99 30.87
C GLY A 186 46.56 3.65 31.08
N HIS A 187 45.26 3.63 31.41
CA HIS A 187 44.47 2.40 31.56
C HIS A 187 43.43 2.28 30.44
N LYS A 188 43.56 1.26 29.58
CA LYS A 188 42.65 0.96 28.46
C LYS A 188 41.27 0.47 28.96
N LYS A 189 40.48 1.33 29.62
CA LYS A 189 39.06 1.07 29.92
C LYS A 189 38.20 1.43 28.70
N ILE A 190 37.17 0.62 28.42
CA ILE A 190 36.12 0.93 27.45
C ILE A 190 35.06 1.80 28.14
N ARG A 191 34.71 2.92 27.50
CA ARG A 191 33.91 4.00 28.09
C ARG A 191 32.50 3.99 27.53
N PHE A 192 31.53 3.90 28.42
CA PHE A 192 30.10 3.90 28.12
C PHE A 192 29.47 5.18 28.67
N LEU A 193 28.68 5.88 27.86
CA LEU A 193 27.96 7.08 28.27
C LEU A 193 26.45 6.88 28.23
N THR A 194 25.78 7.21 29.31
CA THR A 194 24.32 7.35 29.35
C THR A 194 23.97 8.82 29.50
N VAL A 195 23.21 9.36 28.55
CA VAL A 195 22.71 10.75 28.58
C VAL A 195 21.19 10.72 28.67
N ALA A 196 20.63 11.08 29.82
CA ALA A 196 19.18 11.17 30.01
C ALA A 196 18.83 11.93 31.28
N LEU A 197 17.61 12.45 31.35
CA LEU A 197 17.01 12.83 32.63
C LEU A 197 16.82 11.57 33.50
N TYR A 198 17.06 11.66 34.81
CA TYR A 198 16.75 10.54 35.70
C TYR A 198 15.25 10.37 35.81
N GLY A 199 14.80 9.13 35.65
CA GLY A 199 13.41 8.77 35.69
C GLY A 199 13.22 7.29 35.38
N ASP A 200 12.10 6.74 35.86
CA ASP A 200 11.84 5.30 35.84
C ASP A 200 11.93 4.69 34.43
N VAL A 201 11.50 5.43 33.40
CA VAL A 201 11.50 4.94 32.01
C VAL A 201 12.89 4.82 31.37
N LYS A 202 13.91 5.48 31.94
CA LYS A 202 15.26 5.57 31.35
C LYS A 202 16.23 4.50 31.85
N GLY A 203 15.84 3.73 32.88
CA GLY A 203 16.52 2.49 33.29
C GLY A 203 17.94 2.63 33.83
N GLN A 204 18.34 3.82 34.33
CA GLN A 204 19.66 4.01 34.91
C GLN A 204 19.86 3.16 36.18
N ASP A 205 18.83 3.02 37.00
CA ASP A 205 18.82 2.18 38.19
C ASP A 205 19.04 0.68 37.86
N PHE A 206 18.42 0.20 36.77
CA PHE A 206 18.65 -1.14 36.26
C PHE A 206 20.10 -1.32 35.78
N ALA A 207 20.62 -0.35 35.02
CA ALA A 207 22.01 -0.39 34.57
C ALA A 207 22.98 -0.45 35.74
N ILE A 208 22.78 0.37 36.79
CA ILE A 208 23.57 0.29 38.03
C ILE A 208 23.46 -1.10 38.66
N GLN A 209 22.24 -1.63 38.83
CA GLN A 209 22.05 -2.96 39.40
C GLN A 209 22.82 -4.05 38.62
N ALA A 210 22.84 -3.96 37.28
CA ALA A 210 23.58 -4.88 36.43
C ALA A 210 25.10 -4.71 36.55
N ILE A 211 25.58 -3.47 36.66
CA ILE A 211 27.00 -3.13 36.88
C ILE A 211 27.48 -3.63 38.25
N GLU A 212 26.68 -3.48 39.31
CA GLU A 212 27.04 -3.95 40.65
C GLU A 212 27.18 -5.48 40.73
N LYS A 213 26.38 -6.20 39.93
CA LYS A 213 26.41 -7.67 39.83
C LYS A 213 27.46 -8.18 38.83
N MET A 214 28.14 -7.29 38.12
CA MET A 214 29.10 -7.65 37.07
C MET A 214 30.37 -8.27 37.69
N PRO A 215 30.97 -9.31 37.06
CA PRO A 215 32.26 -9.83 37.49
C PRO A 215 33.31 -8.72 37.56
N GLU A 216 34.07 -8.67 38.66
CA GLU A 216 35.05 -7.61 38.91
C GLU A 216 36.07 -7.46 37.77
N GLU A 217 36.51 -8.59 37.19
CA GLU A 217 37.43 -8.64 36.05
C GLU A 217 36.89 -7.97 34.78
N LEU A 218 35.57 -8.06 34.53
CA LEU A 218 34.93 -7.39 33.40
C LEU A 218 34.68 -5.92 33.74
N ARG A 219 34.15 -5.65 34.93
CA ARG A 219 33.82 -4.30 35.37
C ARG A 219 35.06 -3.39 35.39
N LYS A 220 36.22 -3.87 35.86
CA LYS A 220 37.48 -3.12 35.88
C LYS A 220 38.00 -2.70 34.51
N LYS A 221 37.52 -3.31 33.42
CA LYS A 221 37.81 -2.92 32.04
C LYS A 221 36.88 -1.82 31.52
N CYS A 222 35.91 -1.37 32.31
CA CYS A 222 34.89 -0.43 31.90
C CYS A 222 34.97 0.89 32.68
N LEU A 223 34.47 1.96 32.07
CA LEU A 223 34.06 3.21 32.73
C LEU A 223 32.64 3.55 32.28
N PHE A 224 31.70 3.63 33.23
CA PHE A 224 30.31 3.99 32.98
C PHE A 224 30.06 5.43 33.45
N VAL A 225 29.72 6.31 32.52
CA VAL A 225 29.47 7.73 32.76
C VAL A 225 27.97 8.00 32.63
N PHE A 226 27.34 8.47 33.71
CA PHE A 226 25.94 8.88 33.72
C PHE A 226 25.85 10.39 33.74
N CYS A 227 25.32 10.98 32.66
CA CYS A 227 25.16 12.42 32.47
C CYS A 227 23.68 12.80 32.48
N GLY A 228 23.25 13.59 33.48
CA GLY A 228 21.83 13.91 33.67
C GLY A 228 21.59 14.97 34.75
N GLU A 229 20.39 15.57 34.74
CA GLU A 229 19.98 16.62 35.69
C GLU A 229 19.79 16.08 37.11
N GLU A 230 19.97 16.91 38.15
CA GLU A 230 19.61 16.50 39.51
C GLU A 230 18.10 16.17 39.62
N ALA A 231 17.75 15.26 40.52
CA ALA A 231 16.38 14.78 40.68
C ALA A 231 15.41 15.92 41.02
N ARG A 232 14.29 16.01 40.29
CA ARG A 232 13.28 17.07 40.47
C ARG A 232 12.29 16.74 41.58
N ASP A 233 12.13 15.45 41.88
CA ASP A 233 11.26 14.96 42.94
C ASP A 233 11.79 13.70 43.65
N LYS A 234 10.99 13.15 44.57
CA LYS A 234 11.35 11.93 45.32
C LYS A 234 11.40 10.67 44.45
N ALA A 235 10.67 10.62 43.34
CA ALA A 235 10.69 9.49 42.43
C ALA A 235 12.00 9.49 41.62
N ASP A 236 12.41 10.65 41.10
CA ASP A 236 13.69 10.83 40.43
C ASP A 236 14.86 10.48 41.37
N MET A 237 14.77 10.84 42.66
CA MET A 237 15.79 10.49 43.67
C MET A 237 15.95 8.97 43.89
N ARG A 238 14.92 8.16 43.63
CA ARG A 238 15.04 6.69 43.69
C ARG A 238 15.92 6.13 42.58
N ILE A 239 16.06 6.87 41.48
CA ILE A 239 16.89 6.50 40.33
C ILE A 239 18.27 7.12 40.46
N LEU A 240 18.36 8.41 40.82
CA LEU A 240 19.62 9.12 41.00
C LEU A 240 20.43 8.60 42.20
N GLY A 241 19.77 8.26 43.32
CA GLY A 241 20.43 7.78 44.54
C GLY A 241 21.38 6.60 44.29
N PRO A 242 20.92 5.49 43.67
CA PRO A 242 21.78 4.37 43.29
C PRO A 242 22.97 4.75 42.40
N VAL A 243 22.80 5.70 41.48
CA VAL A 243 23.87 6.17 40.60
C VAL A 243 24.95 6.92 41.40
N LEU A 244 24.54 7.81 42.30
CA LEU A 244 25.46 8.53 43.19
C LEU A 244 26.19 7.56 44.13
N GLU A 245 25.46 6.66 44.79
CA GLU A 245 26.03 5.64 45.68
C GLU A 245 27.04 4.75 44.95
N ALA A 246 26.72 4.34 43.72
CA ALA A 246 27.64 3.56 42.89
C ALA A 246 28.89 4.37 42.50
N SER A 247 28.74 5.65 42.19
CA SER A 247 29.88 6.52 41.83
C SER A 247 30.85 6.80 42.99
N GLU A 248 30.38 6.74 44.23
CA GLU A 248 31.24 6.82 45.42
C GLU A 248 31.91 5.48 45.75
N LYS A 249 31.28 4.37 45.35
CA LYS A 249 31.67 3.00 45.72
C LYS A 249 32.60 2.34 44.70
N TYR A 250 32.53 2.73 43.43
CA TYR A 250 33.20 2.08 42.33
C TYR A 250 33.92 3.09 41.42
N ASP A 251 35.23 2.95 41.27
CA ASP A 251 36.06 3.76 40.35
C ASP A 251 35.66 3.58 38.86
N GLU A 252 34.80 2.61 38.57
CA GLU A 252 34.27 2.30 37.25
C GLU A 252 32.95 3.03 36.94
N VAL A 253 32.37 3.77 37.90
CA VAL A 253 31.11 4.51 37.73
C VAL A 253 31.33 5.99 38.01
N MET A 254 30.86 6.85 37.11
CA MET A 254 31.00 8.29 37.22
C MET A 254 29.65 8.98 36.99
N HIS A 255 29.37 9.98 37.82
CA HIS A 255 28.22 10.87 37.66
C HIS A 255 28.66 12.25 37.17
N ILE A 256 28.00 12.76 36.14
CA ILE A 256 28.18 14.11 35.61
C ILE A 256 26.83 14.83 35.64
N PRO A 257 26.72 16.02 36.26
CA PRO A 257 25.49 16.82 36.21
C PRO A 257 25.14 17.24 34.78
N ARG A 258 23.87 17.62 34.56
CA ARG A 258 23.37 18.12 33.26
C ARG A 258 24.33 19.12 32.62
N GLN A 259 24.65 18.86 31.35
CA GLN A 259 25.48 19.72 30.53
C GLN A 259 24.65 20.37 29.42
N GLU A 260 25.16 21.48 28.89
CA GLU A 260 24.66 22.06 27.64
C GLU A 260 24.87 21.08 26.47
N HIS A 261 23.99 21.13 25.47
CA HIS A 261 23.99 20.16 24.37
C HIS A 261 25.36 20.06 23.65
N ALA A 262 26.02 21.19 23.38
CA ALA A 262 27.36 21.19 22.77
C ALA A 262 28.41 20.47 23.64
N SER A 263 28.34 20.61 24.97
CA SER A 263 29.22 19.91 25.91
C SER A 263 28.91 18.41 25.98
N VAL A 264 27.64 18.02 25.83
CA VAL A 264 27.25 16.61 25.71
C VAL A 264 27.84 15.99 24.44
N LEU A 265 27.79 16.68 23.29
CA LEU A 265 28.41 16.19 22.06
C LEU A 265 29.92 16.01 22.21
N ASN A 266 30.60 16.97 22.85
CA ASN A 266 32.02 16.85 23.16
C ASN A 266 32.30 15.63 24.06
N LEU A 267 31.53 15.47 25.15
CA LEU A 267 31.64 14.32 26.05
C LEU A 267 31.45 13.00 25.29
N MET A 268 30.42 12.91 24.45
CA MET A 268 30.09 11.72 23.67
C MET A 268 31.17 11.36 22.65
N SER A 269 31.85 12.36 22.08
CA SER A 269 32.96 12.14 21.14
C SER A 269 34.17 11.44 21.77
N ASP A 270 34.34 11.62 23.09
CA ASP A 270 35.37 11.00 23.91
C ASP A 270 34.94 9.66 24.51
N MET A 271 33.78 9.12 24.14
CA MET A 271 33.30 7.81 24.60
C MET A 271 33.57 6.74 23.57
N ASP A 272 33.50 5.47 23.98
CA ASP A 272 33.63 4.35 23.05
C ASP A 272 32.25 3.88 22.60
N TYR A 273 31.28 3.87 23.51
CA TYR A 273 29.88 3.54 23.23
C TYR A 273 28.91 4.48 23.95
N LEU A 274 27.74 4.71 23.35
CA LEU A 274 26.59 5.22 24.08
C LEU A 274 25.80 4.04 24.67
N LEU A 275 25.45 4.10 25.95
CA LEU A 275 24.61 3.14 26.64
C LEU A 275 23.20 3.70 26.85
N VAL A 276 22.19 3.00 26.32
CA VAL A 276 20.77 3.38 26.43
C VAL A 276 19.97 2.24 27.09
N PRO A 277 19.84 2.26 28.43
CA PRO A 277 19.18 1.20 29.20
C PRO A 277 17.68 1.43 29.42
N SER A 278 17.03 2.21 28.55
CA SER A 278 15.64 2.61 28.73
C SER A 278 14.69 1.42 28.78
N ARG A 279 13.68 1.52 29.67
CA ARG A 279 12.52 0.62 29.74
C ARG A 279 11.44 0.98 28.73
N ILE A 280 11.33 2.27 28.41
CA ILE A 280 10.40 2.79 27.41
C ILE A 280 11.09 3.96 26.70
N GLU A 281 11.36 3.82 25.42
CA GLU A 281 11.98 4.87 24.63
C GLU A 281 11.46 4.88 23.19
N PRO A 282 10.44 5.69 22.88
CA PRO A 282 9.89 5.76 21.54
C PRO A 282 10.93 6.13 20.48
N MET A 283 11.85 7.05 20.79
CA MET A 283 12.95 7.40 19.89
C MET A 283 14.05 8.22 20.62
N PRO A 284 15.21 7.65 20.98
CA PRO A 284 16.27 8.37 21.68
C PRO A 284 17.11 9.24 20.73
N THR A 285 16.95 10.57 20.78
CA THR A 285 17.75 11.52 19.98
C THR A 285 19.26 11.34 20.21
N VAL A 286 19.65 11.10 21.46
CA VAL A 286 21.06 10.88 21.86
C VAL A 286 21.69 9.67 21.17
N ALA A 287 20.92 8.64 20.83
CA ALA A 287 21.42 7.47 20.09
C ALA A 287 21.74 7.84 18.64
N CYS A 288 20.88 8.63 18.00
CA CYS A 288 21.13 9.17 16.66
C CYS A 288 22.36 10.10 16.66
N GLU A 289 22.53 10.93 17.69
CA GLU A 289 23.71 11.78 17.88
C GLU A 289 25.00 10.97 18.08
N ALA A 290 24.95 9.85 18.82
CA ALA A 290 26.09 8.95 18.97
C ALA A 290 26.52 8.36 17.63
N MET A 291 25.55 7.84 16.88
CA MET A 291 25.78 7.31 15.53
C MET A 291 26.35 8.38 14.58
N MET A 292 25.82 9.61 14.62
CA MET A 292 26.38 10.76 13.93
C MET A 292 27.86 10.98 14.29
N MET A 293 28.26 10.81 15.55
CA MET A 293 29.66 10.97 15.98
C MET A 293 30.54 9.73 15.79
N LYS A 294 30.07 8.73 15.03
CA LYS A 294 30.74 7.42 14.86
C LYS A 294 30.94 6.69 16.18
N ARG A 295 29.97 6.81 17.09
CA ARG A 295 29.92 6.10 18.37
C ARG A 295 28.80 5.06 18.30
N PRO A 296 29.13 3.76 18.29
CA PRO A 296 28.13 2.72 18.33
C PRO A 296 27.31 2.78 19.62
N VAL A 297 26.12 2.21 19.57
CA VAL A 297 25.20 2.18 20.70
C VAL A 297 25.12 0.78 21.30
N VAL A 298 25.10 0.70 22.63
CA VAL A 298 24.67 -0.46 23.40
C VAL A 298 23.28 -0.13 23.94
N ILE A 299 22.24 -0.74 23.40
CA ILE A 299 20.87 -0.24 23.52
C ILE A 299 19.87 -1.35 23.85
N SER A 300 18.88 -1.02 24.66
CA SER A 300 17.78 -1.94 24.94
C SER A 300 16.87 -2.15 23.73
N ASP A 301 16.40 -3.37 23.53
CA ASP A 301 15.53 -3.81 22.43
C ASP A 301 14.13 -3.14 22.36
N VAL A 302 13.74 -2.41 23.40
CA VAL A 302 12.49 -1.63 23.44
C VAL A 302 12.64 -0.16 22.99
N CYS A 303 13.84 0.24 22.53
CA CYS A 303 14.08 1.58 22.02
C CYS A 303 13.72 1.68 20.53
N GLY A 304 13.13 2.80 20.09
CA GLY A 304 12.77 2.98 18.68
C GLY A 304 13.94 2.89 17.70
N VAL A 305 15.14 3.34 18.10
CA VAL A 305 16.37 3.21 17.28
C VAL A 305 16.80 1.74 17.15
N ALA A 306 16.42 0.85 18.07
CA ALA A 306 16.80 -0.57 18.00
C ALA A 306 16.22 -1.27 16.77
N ASP A 307 15.07 -0.81 16.25
CA ASP A 307 14.46 -1.33 15.03
C ASP A 307 15.30 -1.08 13.77
N ASP A 308 16.17 -0.07 13.83
CA ASP A 308 17.02 0.34 12.73
C ASP A 308 18.41 -0.32 12.78
N LEU A 309 18.70 -1.10 13.82
CA LEU A 309 19.98 -1.74 14.09
C LEU A 309 19.93 -3.27 13.83
N THR A 310 21.09 -3.81 13.48
CA THR A 310 21.38 -5.25 13.46
C THR A 310 22.35 -5.60 14.60
N ASP A 311 21.89 -6.41 15.57
CA ASP A 311 22.69 -6.76 16.75
C ASP A 311 24.07 -7.33 16.40
N GLY A 312 25.10 -6.74 17.00
CA GLY A 312 26.50 -7.08 16.83
C GLY A 312 27.15 -6.55 15.56
N TRP A 313 26.38 -5.94 14.66
CA TRP A 313 26.87 -5.44 13.39
C TRP A 313 27.06 -3.93 13.43
N ASP A 314 26.00 -3.16 13.64
CA ASP A 314 26.00 -1.68 13.62
C ASP A 314 25.66 -1.07 14.99
N GLY A 315 25.26 -1.90 15.94
CA GLY A 315 25.12 -1.62 17.37
C GLY A 315 25.08 -2.94 18.15
N ILE A 316 24.96 -2.86 19.47
CA ILE A 316 24.82 -4.03 20.35
C ILE A 316 23.49 -3.92 21.09
N LEU A 317 22.62 -4.91 20.93
CA LEU A 317 21.32 -4.94 21.57
C LEU A 317 21.36 -5.81 22.83
N PHE A 318 20.50 -5.48 23.80
CA PHE A 318 20.20 -6.35 24.94
C PHE A 318 18.73 -6.27 25.32
N HIS A 319 18.22 -7.35 25.90
CA HIS A 319 16.86 -7.41 26.41
C HIS A 319 16.66 -6.52 27.63
N THR A 320 15.62 -5.67 27.59
CA THR A 320 15.25 -4.80 28.72
C THR A 320 15.08 -5.60 30.01
N GLU A 321 15.61 -5.06 31.13
CA GLU A 321 15.54 -5.68 32.47
C GLU A 321 16.22 -7.06 32.60
N ASP A 322 16.99 -7.51 31.60
CA ASP A 322 17.81 -8.72 31.71
C ASP A 322 19.26 -8.38 32.10
N VAL A 323 19.58 -8.60 33.37
CA VAL A 323 20.93 -8.35 33.92
C VAL A 323 22.00 -9.18 33.21
N MET A 324 21.72 -10.44 32.88
CA MET A 324 22.72 -11.32 32.28
C MET A 324 22.98 -10.93 30.83
N ASP A 325 21.92 -10.61 30.09
CA ASP A 325 22.04 -10.18 28.69
C ASP A 325 22.72 -8.81 28.58
N PHE A 326 22.40 -7.87 29.47
CA PHE A 326 23.13 -6.60 29.62
C PHE A 326 24.63 -6.85 29.84
N GLN A 327 24.99 -7.74 30.78
CA GLN A 327 26.39 -8.05 31.05
C GLN A 327 27.09 -8.71 29.85
N HIS A 328 26.40 -9.56 29.10
CA HIS A 328 26.92 -10.13 27.86
C HIS A 328 27.13 -9.07 26.78
N ALA A 329 26.21 -8.13 26.62
CA ALA A 329 26.36 -7.00 25.69
C ALA A 329 27.58 -6.14 26.03
N ILE A 330 27.78 -5.81 27.32
CA ILE A 330 28.99 -5.12 27.79
C ILE A 330 30.25 -5.95 27.54
N SER A 331 30.22 -7.27 27.80
CA SER A 331 31.36 -8.16 27.53
C SER A 331 31.74 -8.16 26.05
N ARG A 332 30.75 -8.25 25.15
CA ARG A 332 30.95 -8.17 23.69
C ARG A 332 31.60 -6.84 23.30
N ALA A 333 31.11 -5.73 23.84
CA ALA A 333 31.66 -4.40 23.60
C ALA A 333 33.12 -4.28 24.04
N VAL A 334 33.47 -4.89 25.18
CA VAL A 334 34.82 -4.87 25.78
C VAL A 334 35.81 -5.78 25.05
N GLU A 335 35.35 -6.92 24.56
CA GLU A 335 36.20 -7.94 23.91
C GLU A 335 36.35 -7.75 22.40
N MET A 336 35.62 -6.79 21.83
CA MET A 336 35.63 -6.47 20.41
C MET A 336 37.02 -6.08 19.92
N GLN A 337 37.42 -6.64 18.78
CA GLN A 337 38.71 -6.31 18.17
C GLN A 337 38.64 -4.92 17.53
N GLN A 338 39.77 -4.21 17.53
CA GLN A 338 39.85 -2.82 17.04
C GLN A 338 39.30 -2.65 15.62
N GLU A 339 39.63 -3.55 14.69
CA GLU A 339 39.16 -3.51 13.30
C GLU A 339 37.64 -3.69 13.20
N GLU A 340 37.07 -4.56 14.04
CA GLU A 340 35.63 -4.81 14.10
C GLU A 340 34.89 -3.62 14.70
N TYR A 341 35.42 -3.03 15.76
CA TYR A 341 34.89 -1.81 16.39
C TYR A 341 34.89 -0.64 15.41
N GLU A 342 36.00 -0.37 14.72
CA GLU A 342 36.07 0.68 13.70
C GLU A 342 35.03 0.47 12.59
N SER A 343 34.85 -0.79 12.16
CA SER A 343 33.82 -1.15 11.19
C SER A 343 32.40 -0.90 11.73
N MET A 344 32.13 -1.20 13.00
CA MET A 344 30.85 -0.91 13.65
C MET A 344 30.61 0.60 13.73
N CYS A 345 31.60 1.40 14.09
CA CYS A 345 31.51 2.87 14.11
C CYS A 345 31.10 3.45 12.74
N HIS A 346 31.67 2.91 11.65
CA HIS A 346 31.33 3.32 10.30
C HIS A 346 29.90 2.95 9.91
N ARG A 347 29.43 1.76 10.30
CA ARG A 347 28.06 1.32 10.02
C ARG A 347 27.03 2.06 10.84
N ALA A 348 27.29 2.29 12.13
CA ALA A 348 26.49 3.15 12.99
C ALA A 348 26.29 4.53 12.34
N ARG A 349 27.37 5.14 11.86
CA ARG A 349 27.30 6.42 11.14
C ARG A 349 26.49 6.36 9.85
N ALA A 350 26.59 5.27 9.09
CA ALA A 350 25.81 5.08 7.87
C ALA A 350 24.29 5.09 8.17
N ILE A 351 23.86 4.47 9.27
CA ILE A 351 22.45 4.52 9.71
C ILE A 351 21.99 5.96 9.94
N TYR A 352 22.82 6.77 10.62
CA TYR A 352 22.53 8.19 10.77
C TYR A 352 22.41 8.90 9.42
N ASP A 353 23.40 8.70 8.52
CA ASP A 353 23.43 9.37 7.21
C ASP A 353 22.21 9.00 6.34
N GLU A 354 21.71 7.77 6.47
CA GLU A 354 20.61 7.22 5.67
C GLU A 354 19.23 7.51 6.26
N LYS A 355 19.09 7.66 7.58
CA LYS A 355 17.78 7.74 8.25
C LYS A 355 17.53 9.01 9.05
N TYR A 356 18.56 9.59 9.66
CA TYR A 356 18.40 10.65 10.67
C TYR A 356 19.05 11.97 10.28
N ALA A 357 19.91 12.03 9.26
CA ALA A 357 20.50 13.29 8.83
C ALA A 357 19.43 14.28 8.34
N MET A 358 19.61 15.58 8.62
CA MET A 358 18.70 16.63 8.12
C MET A 358 18.53 16.59 6.59
N SER A 359 19.56 16.20 5.83
CA SER A 359 19.48 16.03 4.37
C SER A 359 18.53 14.93 3.90
N ILE A 360 18.17 14.00 4.80
CA ILE A 360 17.14 12.98 4.57
C ILE A 360 15.79 13.46 5.12
N PHE A 361 15.79 14.03 6.32
CA PHE A 361 14.57 14.51 6.97
C PHE A 361 13.86 15.61 6.18
N GLU A 362 14.58 16.63 5.71
CA GLU A 362 14.01 17.77 4.99
C GLU A 362 13.20 17.36 3.75
N PRO A 363 13.74 16.60 2.78
CA PRO A 363 12.95 16.17 1.62
C PRO A 363 11.80 15.24 2.01
N ASN A 364 11.96 14.40 3.04
CA ASN A 364 10.87 13.53 3.51
C ASN A 364 9.70 14.34 4.07
N VAL A 365 9.97 15.35 4.90
CA VAL A 365 8.94 16.26 5.43
C VAL A 365 8.24 17.00 4.29
N LEU A 366 9.00 17.55 3.34
CA LEU A 366 8.43 18.31 2.23
C LEU A 366 7.61 17.43 1.28
N GLY A 367 8.10 16.23 0.96
CA GLY A 367 7.40 15.24 0.15
C GLY A 367 6.09 14.82 0.82
N MET A 368 6.13 14.43 2.09
CA MET A 368 4.95 14.09 2.88
C MET A 368 3.96 15.26 2.94
N MET A 369 4.41 16.47 3.28
CA MET A 369 3.51 17.61 3.36
C MET A 369 2.92 17.96 1.99
N SER A 370 3.65 17.80 0.89
CA SER A 370 3.10 18.00 -0.46
C SER A 370 2.00 17.00 -0.79
N HIS A 371 2.14 15.75 -0.33
CA HIS A 371 1.15 14.69 -0.47
C HIS A 371 -0.11 14.95 0.37
N ILE A 372 0.06 15.38 1.63
CA ILE A 372 -1.06 15.73 2.53
C ILE A 372 -1.78 17.00 2.05
N TYR A 373 -1.03 17.98 1.54
CA TYR A 373 -1.55 19.29 1.13
C TYR A 373 -2.26 19.28 -0.24
N ARG A 374 -1.81 18.46 -1.20
CA ARG A 374 -2.43 18.46 -2.55
C ARG A 374 -3.84 17.87 -2.48
N ARG A 375 -4.85 18.71 -2.74
CA ARG A 375 -6.16 18.23 -3.19
C ARG A 375 -5.95 17.48 -4.49
N ARG A 376 -5.96 16.16 -4.42
CA ARG A 376 -5.74 15.31 -5.59
C ARG A 376 -6.97 15.43 -6.48
N LYS A 377 -6.74 15.82 -7.73
CA LYS A 377 -7.78 16.05 -8.73
C LYS A 377 -7.77 14.94 -9.75
N LEU A 378 -8.93 14.38 -10.05
CA LEU A 378 -9.08 13.38 -11.11
C LEU A 378 -10.11 13.85 -12.13
N ILE A 379 -9.89 13.50 -13.39
CA ILE A 379 -10.90 13.61 -14.44
C ILE A 379 -11.40 12.20 -14.75
N MET A 380 -12.68 11.94 -14.52
CA MET A 380 -13.29 10.63 -14.80
C MET A 380 -14.02 10.69 -16.15
N MET A 381 -13.54 9.92 -17.13
CA MET A 381 -14.13 9.89 -18.47
C MET A 381 -15.39 9.01 -18.48
N LEU A 382 -16.51 9.59 -18.88
CA LEU A 382 -17.77 8.87 -19.10
C LEU A 382 -17.97 8.64 -20.60
N SER A 383 -18.16 7.38 -20.96
CA SER A 383 -18.21 6.91 -22.34
C SER A 383 -19.58 7.07 -22.99
N GLY A 384 -20.63 7.21 -22.18
CA GLY A 384 -22.01 7.13 -22.63
C GLY A 384 -22.47 5.70 -22.92
N ARG A 385 -21.66 4.69 -22.60
CA ARG A 385 -22.01 3.26 -22.67
C ARG A 385 -22.32 2.77 -21.26
N ASP A 386 -23.55 2.29 -21.06
CA ASP A 386 -24.11 1.95 -19.74
C ASP A 386 -23.16 1.14 -18.85
N ILE A 387 -22.47 0.13 -19.38
CA ILE A 387 -21.64 -0.76 -18.55
C ILE A 387 -20.29 -0.14 -18.13
N LEU A 388 -19.64 0.64 -19.00
CA LEU A 388 -18.36 1.27 -18.66
C LEU A 388 -18.58 2.44 -17.71
N ASP A 389 -19.66 3.18 -17.91
CA ASP A 389 -20.01 4.30 -17.04
C ASP A 389 -20.33 3.82 -15.62
N ILE A 390 -20.90 2.61 -15.46
CA ILE A 390 -21.07 1.97 -14.16
C ILE A 390 -19.72 1.76 -13.44
N PHE A 391 -18.67 1.36 -14.16
CA PHE A 391 -17.34 1.15 -13.58
C PHE A 391 -16.71 2.48 -13.18
N SER A 392 -16.73 3.47 -14.08
CA SER A 392 -16.27 4.83 -13.83
C SER A 392 -16.91 5.44 -12.58
N LEU A 393 -18.25 5.39 -12.49
CA LEU A 393 -19.00 5.96 -11.36
C LEU A 393 -18.73 5.23 -10.04
N SER A 394 -18.54 3.90 -10.08
CA SER A 394 -18.23 3.12 -8.87
C SER A 394 -16.84 3.45 -8.32
N MET A 395 -15.86 3.69 -9.19
CA MET A 395 -14.52 4.15 -8.78
C MET A 395 -14.56 5.59 -8.30
N GLU A 396 -15.31 6.46 -8.98
CA GLU A 396 -15.47 7.87 -8.61
C GLU A 396 -16.01 8.04 -7.19
N GLU A 397 -17.08 7.31 -6.82
CA GLU A 397 -17.63 7.32 -5.47
C GLU A 397 -16.52 7.04 -4.45
N LYS A 398 -15.68 6.04 -4.72
CA LYS A 398 -14.58 5.69 -3.83
C LYS A 398 -13.48 6.75 -3.79
N PHE A 399 -13.11 7.35 -4.92
CA PHE A 399 -12.14 8.45 -4.95
C PHE A 399 -12.63 9.64 -4.13
N ARG A 400 -13.91 10.01 -4.26
CA ARG A 400 -14.50 11.09 -3.46
C ARG A 400 -14.46 10.79 -1.96
N GLU A 401 -14.72 9.54 -1.54
CA GLU A 401 -14.54 9.12 -0.14
C GLU A 401 -13.08 9.25 0.34
N MET A 402 -12.12 8.99 -0.55
CA MET A 402 -10.68 9.14 -0.28
C MET A 402 -10.20 10.60 -0.33
N GLY A 403 -11.10 11.57 -0.55
CA GLY A 403 -10.79 13.01 -0.53
C GLY A 403 -10.39 13.59 -1.87
N TYR A 404 -10.50 12.84 -2.97
CA TYR A 404 -10.27 13.37 -4.30
C TYR A 404 -11.37 14.33 -4.73
N GLU A 405 -10.96 15.42 -5.36
CA GLU A 405 -11.87 16.25 -6.14
C GLU A 405 -11.95 15.64 -7.54
N VAL A 406 -13.11 15.06 -7.90
CA VAL A 406 -13.30 14.39 -9.20
C VAL A 406 -14.21 15.21 -10.10
N MET A 407 -13.83 15.38 -11.37
CA MET A 407 -14.65 15.98 -12.42
C MET A 407 -15.01 14.93 -13.49
N ASP A 408 -16.30 14.76 -13.71
CA ASP A 408 -16.79 13.86 -14.75
C ASP A 408 -16.70 14.56 -16.11
N PHE A 409 -16.05 13.92 -17.08
CA PHE A 409 -15.99 14.36 -18.46
C PHE A 409 -16.92 13.48 -19.30
N ASP A 410 -18.10 14.00 -19.65
CA ASP A 410 -19.10 13.25 -20.41
C ASP A 410 -18.87 13.41 -21.92
N ASN A 411 -18.46 12.33 -22.58
CA ASN A 411 -18.25 12.32 -24.03
C ASN A 411 -19.53 12.52 -24.85
N ARG A 412 -20.71 12.41 -24.24
CA ARG A 412 -21.99 12.74 -24.91
C ARG A 412 -22.22 14.26 -24.97
N ASP A 413 -21.56 15.02 -24.10
CA ASP A 413 -21.60 16.49 -24.05
C ASP A 413 -20.18 17.07 -23.87
N ILE A 414 -19.37 16.88 -24.92
CA ILE A 414 -17.97 17.33 -24.95
C ILE A 414 -17.87 18.85 -24.74
N ALA A 415 -18.78 19.64 -25.31
CA ALA A 415 -18.69 21.10 -25.23
C ALA A 415 -18.85 21.60 -23.79
N SER A 416 -19.84 21.08 -23.05
CA SER A 416 -20.03 21.42 -21.64
C SER A 416 -18.89 20.88 -20.77
N SER A 417 -18.42 19.65 -21.04
CA SER A 417 -17.31 19.03 -20.31
C SER A 417 -16.00 19.78 -20.50
N LEU A 418 -15.67 20.23 -21.71
CA LEU A 418 -14.51 21.10 -21.97
C LEU A 418 -14.62 22.44 -21.23
N GLY A 419 -15.81 23.04 -21.18
CA GLY A 419 -16.04 24.29 -20.45
C GLY A 419 -15.84 24.14 -18.93
N ARG A 420 -16.26 23.01 -18.35
CA ARG A 420 -15.98 22.70 -16.92
C ARG A 420 -14.51 22.39 -16.68
N MET A 421 -13.88 21.67 -17.62
CA MET A 421 -12.48 21.30 -17.54
C MET A 421 -11.57 22.53 -17.52
N ASP A 422 -11.86 23.56 -18.30
CA ASP A 422 -11.10 24.82 -18.35
C ASP A 422 -10.91 25.43 -16.95
N THR A 423 -11.96 25.47 -16.13
CA THR A 423 -11.87 25.93 -14.73
C THR A 423 -11.26 24.87 -13.81
N PHE A 424 -11.49 23.59 -14.08
CA PHE A 424 -11.02 22.50 -13.23
C PHE A 424 -9.49 22.37 -13.22
N ILE A 425 -8.87 22.61 -14.37
CA ILE A 425 -7.42 22.55 -14.61
C ILE A 425 -6.66 23.83 -14.20
N ASP A 426 -7.33 24.82 -13.61
CA ASP A 426 -6.68 26.00 -13.02
C ASP A 426 -5.66 25.64 -11.91
N SER A 427 -5.70 24.39 -11.44
CA SER A 427 -4.71 23.77 -10.57
C SER A 427 -4.36 22.37 -11.08
N PRO A 428 -3.18 21.81 -10.72
CA PRO A 428 -2.74 20.51 -11.23
C PRO A 428 -3.78 19.39 -11.05
N VAL A 429 -3.89 18.54 -12.07
CA VAL A 429 -4.72 17.33 -12.09
C VAL A 429 -3.79 16.11 -12.03
N THR A 430 -4.08 15.18 -11.13
CA THR A 430 -3.29 13.96 -10.91
C THR A 430 -3.33 13.06 -12.15
N ALA A 431 -4.53 12.77 -12.66
CA ALA A 431 -4.72 11.97 -13.87
C ALA A 431 -6.12 12.13 -14.46
N ALA A 432 -6.25 11.82 -15.74
CA ALA A 432 -7.51 11.46 -16.39
C ALA A 432 -7.64 9.93 -16.45
N LEU A 433 -8.83 9.42 -16.14
CA LEU A 433 -9.14 7.99 -16.00
C LEU A 433 -10.21 7.59 -17.01
N ALA A 434 -9.97 6.54 -17.78
CA ALA A 434 -10.91 6.10 -18.81
C ALA A 434 -10.93 4.59 -18.98
N PHE A 435 -12.10 4.05 -19.35
CA PHE A 435 -12.24 2.67 -19.79
C PHE A 435 -12.31 2.60 -21.32
N ASN A 436 -11.62 1.62 -21.91
CA ASN A 436 -11.59 1.35 -23.34
C ASN A 436 -11.44 2.64 -24.17
N ASN A 437 -10.32 3.36 -23.98
CA ASN A 437 -9.87 4.53 -24.73
C ASN A 437 -10.87 5.71 -24.84
N THR A 438 -11.75 5.85 -23.85
CA THR A 438 -12.82 6.86 -23.88
C THR A 438 -12.30 8.30 -23.79
N GLY A 439 -12.44 9.07 -24.88
CA GLY A 439 -11.98 10.47 -24.94
C GLY A 439 -10.45 10.60 -25.03
N PHE A 440 -9.81 9.54 -25.47
CA PHE A 440 -8.37 9.42 -25.55
C PHE A 440 -7.76 10.20 -26.72
N ILE A 441 -8.30 10.07 -27.95
CA ILE A 441 -7.80 10.75 -29.17
C ILE A 441 -8.36 12.18 -29.29
N MET A 442 -8.57 12.88 -28.17
CA MET A 442 -9.11 14.24 -28.21
C MET A 442 -8.03 15.24 -28.61
N GLU A 443 -8.40 16.15 -29.50
CA GLU A 443 -7.52 17.20 -30.02
C GLU A 443 -8.21 18.56 -29.88
N ILE A 444 -7.53 19.53 -29.25
CA ILE A 444 -7.90 20.95 -29.32
C ILE A 444 -7.21 21.61 -30.52
N VAL A 445 -5.93 21.27 -30.71
CA VAL A 445 -5.12 21.70 -31.85
C VAL A 445 -4.98 20.49 -32.78
N PRO A 446 -5.34 20.59 -34.06
CA PRO A 446 -5.27 19.47 -34.99
C PRO A 446 -3.89 18.79 -35.00
N GLY A 447 -3.86 17.47 -34.82
CA GLY A 447 -2.65 16.65 -34.76
C GLY A 447 -1.89 16.72 -33.43
N LYS A 448 -2.47 17.31 -32.38
CA LYS A 448 -1.90 17.31 -31.03
C LYS A 448 -2.92 16.80 -30.01
N ASN A 449 -2.55 15.76 -29.29
CA ASN A 449 -3.37 15.20 -28.23
C ASN A 449 -3.54 16.23 -27.10
N ILE A 450 -4.76 16.34 -26.55
CA ILE A 450 -5.06 17.28 -25.47
C ILE A 450 -4.32 16.95 -24.17
N TRP A 451 -4.19 15.67 -23.83
CA TRP A 451 -3.61 15.22 -22.56
C TRP A 451 -2.11 15.49 -22.51
N GLU A 452 -1.41 15.33 -23.64
CA GLU A 452 0.00 15.72 -23.76
C GLU A 452 0.19 17.23 -23.65
N GLN A 453 -0.70 18.02 -24.26
CA GLN A 453 -0.62 19.48 -24.21
C GLN A 453 -0.87 20.04 -22.80
N LEU A 454 -1.70 19.36 -22.02
CA LEU A 454 -2.00 19.72 -20.63
C LEU A 454 -1.02 19.07 -19.64
N GLU A 455 -0.12 18.20 -20.11
CA GLU A 455 0.77 17.39 -19.27
C GLU A 455 0.01 16.59 -18.19
N ILE A 456 -1.21 16.14 -18.52
CA ILE A 456 -2.05 15.33 -17.63
C ILE A 456 -1.81 13.85 -17.96
N PRO A 457 -1.40 13.01 -16.99
CA PRO A 457 -1.35 11.56 -17.15
C PRO A 457 -2.72 11.00 -17.55
N TYR A 458 -2.75 10.12 -18.56
CA TYR A 458 -3.99 9.51 -19.04
C TYR A 458 -3.94 8.00 -18.79
N ILE A 459 -4.75 7.51 -17.88
CA ILE A 459 -4.82 6.10 -17.50
C ILE A 459 -5.99 5.45 -18.23
N ASP A 460 -5.68 4.51 -19.13
CA ASP A 460 -6.64 3.72 -19.89
C ASP A 460 -6.75 2.30 -19.35
N PHE A 461 -7.94 1.93 -18.86
CA PHE A 461 -8.29 0.57 -18.49
C PHE A 461 -8.88 -0.16 -19.69
N LEU A 462 -8.11 -1.08 -20.26
CA LEU A 462 -8.63 -1.97 -21.28
C LEU A 462 -9.49 -3.05 -20.62
N MET A 463 -10.64 -3.31 -21.21
CA MET A 463 -11.58 -4.35 -20.77
C MET A 463 -11.50 -5.60 -21.64
N ASP A 464 -10.93 -5.44 -22.85
CA ASP A 464 -10.78 -6.46 -23.87
C ASP A 464 -9.30 -6.59 -24.28
N HIS A 465 -9.00 -7.53 -25.18
CA HIS A 465 -7.63 -7.74 -25.65
C HIS A 465 -7.12 -6.52 -26.46
N PRO A 466 -5.86 -6.05 -26.27
CA PRO A 466 -5.31 -4.84 -26.89
C PRO A 466 -5.43 -4.76 -28.41
N PHE A 467 -5.35 -5.90 -29.11
CA PHE A 467 -5.54 -5.98 -30.57
C PHE A 467 -6.89 -5.41 -31.09
N ALA A 468 -7.89 -5.23 -30.22
CA ALA A 468 -9.20 -4.69 -30.54
C ALA A 468 -9.19 -3.16 -30.48
N HIS A 469 -8.14 -2.59 -29.90
CA HIS A 469 -7.93 -1.18 -29.66
C HIS A 469 -6.72 -0.63 -30.45
N LYS A 470 -6.23 -1.35 -31.47
CA LYS A 470 -5.00 -0.98 -32.20
C LYS A 470 -5.00 0.47 -32.67
N GLU A 471 -6.09 0.96 -33.28
CA GLU A 471 -6.14 2.35 -33.77
C GLU A 471 -5.96 3.38 -32.64
N ALA A 472 -6.48 3.10 -31.45
CA ALA A 472 -6.27 3.97 -30.29
C ALA A 472 -4.85 3.82 -29.76
N LEU A 473 -4.37 2.59 -29.55
CA LEU A 473 -3.02 2.36 -29.03
C LEU A 473 -1.92 2.94 -29.94
N ASP A 474 -2.09 2.88 -31.27
CA ASP A 474 -1.18 3.52 -32.25
C ASP A 474 -1.11 5.06 -32.10
N LYS A 475 -2.03 5.66 -31.34
CA LYS A 475 -2.16 7.12 -31.12
C LYS A 475 -2.05 7.50 -29.64
N LEU A 476 -1.48 6.63 -28.80
CA LEU A 476 -1.36 6.87 -27.35
C LEU A 476 -0.53 8.10 -27.03
N PRO A 477 -1.05 9.04 -26.20
CA PRO A 477 -0.23 10.14 -25.73
C PRO A 477 0.97 9.57 -24.98
N SER A 478 2.10 10.26 -25.06
CA SER A 478 3.31 9.95 -24.30
C SER A 478 3.10 9.95 -22.78
N THR A 479 2.07 10.65 -22.29
CA THR A 479 1.61 10.64 -20.89
C THR A 479 0.66 9.47 -20.57
N GLY A 480 0.43 8.57 -21.53
CA GLY A 480 -0.54 7.49 -21.44
C GLY A 480 -0.01 6.28 -20.65
N ILE A 481 -0.89 5.73 -19.83
CA ILE A 481 -0.67 4.53 -19.00
C ILE A 481 -1.75 3.53 -19.38
N VAL A 482 -1.38 2.29 -19.70
CA VAL A 482 -2.34 1.24 -20.12
C VAL A 482 -2.42 0.12 -19.10
N LEU A 483 -3.60 -0.10 -18.54
CA LEU A 483 -3.89 -1.17 -17.59
C LEU A 483 -4.70 -2.26 -18.28
N CYS A 484 -4.20 -3.49 -18.21
CA CYS A 484 -4.74 -4.65 -18.91
C CYS A 484 -5.36 -5.66 -17.92
N PRO A 485 -6.46 -6.36 -18.30
CA PRO A 485 -7.14 -7.30 -17.42
C PRO A 485 -6.54 -8.71 -17.44
N ASP A 486 -5.50 -8.92 -18.24
CA ASP A 486 -4.77 -10.18 -18.41
C ASP A 486 -3.28 -9.86 -18.53
N ARG A 487 -2.44 -10.62 -17.83
CA ARG A 487 -0.98 -10.39 -17.85
C ARG A 487 -0.36 -10.65 -19.23
N ASN A 488 -0.99 -11.48 -20.07
CA ASN A 488 -0.56 -11.67 -21.46
C ASN A 488 -0.95 -10.49 -22.34
N HIS A 489 -2.08 -9.82 -22.07
CA HIS A 489 -2.40 -8.56 -22.74
C HIS A 489 -1.39 -7.47 -22.39
N MET A 490 -0.98 -7.38 -21.12
CA MET A 490 0.07 -6.44 -20.71
C MET A 490 1.37 -6.71 -21.49
N LYS A 491 1.80 -7.98 -21.58
CA LYS A 491 2.97 -8.39 -22.40
C LYS A 491 2.79 -8.07 -23.89
N TYR A 492 1.58 -8.22 -24.41
CA TYR A 492 1.24 -7.84 -25.79
C TYR A 492 1.47 -6.34 -26.01
N VAL A 493 0.96 -5.48 -25.12
CA VAL A 493 1.17 -4.03 -25.22
C VAL A 493 2.67 -3.69 -25.14
N GLN A 494 3.39 -4.26 -24.19
CA GLN A 494 4.84 -4.04 -24.02
C GLN A 494 5.66 -4.42 -25.27
N ARG A 495 5.25 -5.47 -25.99
CA ARG A 495 5.93 -5.90 -27.22
C ARG A 495 5.56 -5.04 -28.42
N PHE A 496 4.27 -4.88 -28.67
CA PHE A 496 3.78 -4.30 -29.94
C PHE A 496 3.62 -2.78 -29.91
N TYR A 497 3.71 -2.17 -28.73
CA TYR A 497 3.61 -0.71 -28.52
C TYR A 497 4.71 -0.23 -27.56
N PRO A 498 6.00 -0.40 -27.91
CA PRO A 498 7.13 -0.08 -27.03
C PRO A 498 7.24 1.42 -26.67
N GLU A 499 6.57 2.29 -27.42
CA GLU A 499 6.42 3.72 -27.14
C GLU A 499 5.58 4.01 -25.89
N ILE A 500 4.74 3.05 -25.47
CA ILE A 500 3.94 3.15 -24.25
C ILE A 500 4.84 2.84 -23.06
N SER A 501 5.31 3.89 -22.40
CA SER A 501 6.31 3.80 -21.33
C SER A 501 5.83 3.05 -20.09
N THR A 502 4.52 3.08 -19.82
CA THR A 502 3.93 2.51 -18.60
C THR A 502 2.75 1.63 -18.93
N THR A 503 2.85 0.35 -18.56
CA THR A 503 1.80 -0.66 -18.72
C THR A 503 1.68 -1.47 -17.44
N GLY A 504 0.47 -1.88 -17.09
CA GLY A 504 0.20 -2.62 -15.86
C GLY A 504 -0.89 -3.67 -16.02
N PHE A 505 -1.00 -4.54 -15.03
CA PHE A 505 -2.11 -5.47 -14.89
C PHE A 505 -3.10 -4.92 -13.86
N MET A 506 -4.38 -4.92 -14.18
CA MET A 506 -5.45 -4.69 -13.23
C MET A 506 -6.61 -5.63 -13.54
N ALA A 507 -6.93 -6.50 -12.59
CA ALA A 507 -8.06 -7.42 -12.75
C ALA A 507 -9.38 -6.64 -12.88
N HIS A 508 -10.35 -7.23 -13.59
CA HIS A 508 -11.72 -6.72 -13.59
C HIS A 508 -12.29 -6.72 -12.17
N ALA A 509 -13.42 -6.04 -12.02
CA ALA A 509 -14.16 -6.05 -10.76
C ALA A 509 -15.67 -6.05 -10.99
N GLY A 510 -16.42 -6.37 -9.93
CA GLY A 510 -17.87 -6.36 -9.93
C GLY A 510 -18.46 -5.08 -9.31
N LYS A 511 -19.75 -4.87 -9.54
CA LYS A 511 -20.55 -3.82 -8.90
C LYS A 511 -21.33 -4.43 -7.73
N GLU A 512 -21.06 -3.98 -6.51
CA GLU A 512 -21.88 -4.39 -5.37
C GLU A 512 -23.25 -3.68 -5.40
N MET A 513 -24.32 -4.45 -5.35
CA MET A 513 -25.66 -3.93 -5.13
C MET A 513 -25.96 -3.99 -3.63
N HIS A 514 -26.13 -2.84 -2.97
CA HIS A 514 -26.44 -2.72 -1.54
C HIS A 514 -27.88 -3.15 -1.22
N ARG A 515 -28.19 -4.44 -1.44
CA ARG A 515 -29.50 -5.05 -1.17
C ARG A 515 -29.38 -6.42 -0.54
N ASP A 516 -30.46 -6.86 0.08
CA ASP A 516 -30.59 -8.21 0.62
C ASP A 516 -30.50 -9.25 -0.49
N VAL A 517 -29.75 -10.31 -0.22
CA VAL A 517 -29.49 -11.38 -1.17
C VAL A 517 -30.36 -12.60 -0.82
N PRO A 518 -31.25 -13.05 -1.72
CA PRO A 518 -32.06 -14.24 -1.46
C PRO A 518 -31.21 -15.49 -1.28
N ARG A 519 -31.65 -16.40 -0.42
CA ARG A 519 -31.01 -17.72 -0.24
C ARG A 519 -31.11 -18.52 -1.54
N ILE A 520 -30.07 -19.30 -1.86
CA ILE A 520 -29.97 -20.10 -3.08
C ILE A 520 -31.22 -20.97 -3.31
N LYS A 521 -31.76 -21.60 -2.26
CA LYS A 521 -32.94 -22.46 -2.36
C LYS A 521 -34.23 -21.73 -2.77
N ASP A 522 -34.30 -20.42 -2.53
CA ASP A 522 -35.47 -19.58 -2.79
C ASP A 522 -35.40 -18.92 -4.18
N ARG A 523 -34.29 -19.09 -4.92
CA ARG A 523 -34.03 -18.53 -6.26
C ARG A 523 -34.67 -19.33 -7.39
N LYS A 524 -35.10 -18.66 -8.46
CA LYS A 524 -35.89 -19.26 -9.55
C LYS A 524 -35.06 -19.73 -10.75
N ILE A 525 -33.89 -19.16 -10.98
CA ILE A 525 -33.04 -19.49 -12.13
C ILE A 525 -31.99 -20.49 -11.67
N ASP A 526 -31.97 -21.69 -12.26
CA ASP A 526 -30.97 -22.70 -11.89
C ASP A 526 -29.57 -22.31 -12.39
N VAL A 527 -29.43 -22.08 -13.69
CA VAL A 527 -28.20 -21.59 -14.32
C VAL A 527 -28.51 -20.37 -15.18
N MET A 528 -27.76 -19.30 -14.99
CA MET A 528 -27.82 -18.10 -15.81
C MET A 528 -26.55 -17.96 -16.64
N TYR A 529 -26.70 -17.54 -17.90
CA TYR A 529 -25.60 -17.05 -18.73
C TYR A 529 -25.99 -15.75 -19.42
N ALA A 530 -25.13 -14.74 -19.33
CA ALA A 530 -25.31 -13.45 -19.99
C ALA A 530 -24.08 -13.06 -20.80
N GLY A 531 -24.20 -13.13 -22.12
CA GLY A 531 -23.14 -12.79 -23.05
C GLY A 531 -23.52 -13.12 -24.49
N ASN A 532 -22.99 -12.35 -25.43
CA ASN A 532 -23.23 -12.60 -26.85
C ASN A 532 -22.47 -13.83 -27.34
N LEU A 533 -22.97 -14.47 -28.39
CA LEU A 533 -22.25 -15.47 -29.17
C LEU A 533 -21.58 -14.78 -30.38
N PRO A 534 -20.25 -14.56 -30.35
CA PRO A 534 -19.57 -13.71 -31.34
C PRO A 534 -19.62 -14.23 -32.78
N SER A 535 -19.78 -15.54 -33.00
CA SER A 535 -19.79 -16.17 -34.33
C SER A 535 -20.83 -15.56 -35.29
N ALA A 536 -21.95 -15.04 -34.75
CA ALA A 536 -22.95 -14.32 -35.54
C ALA A 536 -22.43 -13.03 -36.19
N PHE A 537 -21.32 -12.48 -35.70
CA PHE A 537 -20.73 -11.21 -36.13
C PHE A 537 -19.37 -11.37 -36.82
N VAL A 538 -18.79 -12.58 -36.84
CA VAL A 538 -17.45 -12.84 -37.42
C VAL A 538 -17.38 -12.40 -38.89
N ASN A 539 -18.43 -12.62 -39.67
CA ASN A 539 -18.49 -12.21 -41.07
C ASN A 539 -18.37 -10.68 -41.28
N GLN A 540 -18.60 -9.87 -40.25
CA GLN A 540 -18.48 -8.41 -40.31
C GLN A 540 -17.05 -7.91 -40.10
N ILE A 541 -16.20 -8.71 -39.45
CA ILE A 541 -14.82 -8.34 -39.10
C ILE A 541 -13.78 -9.16 -39.87
N GLN A 542 -14.17 -10.30 -40.44
CA GLN A 542 -13.29 -11.13 -41.23
C GLN A 542 -12.84 -10.36 -42.49
N PRO A 543 -11.53 -10.27 -42.75
CA PRO A 543 -11.02 -9.56 -43.92
C PRO A 543 -11.31 -10.35 -45.20
N ASP A 544 -11.41 -9.63 -46.31
CA ASP A 544 -11.27 -10.21 -47.64
C ASP A 544 -9.80 -10.61 -47.83
N PHE A 545 -9.50 -11.91 -47.71
CA PHE A 545 -8.12 -12.39 -47.75
C PHE A 545 -7.41 -12.12 -49.07
N GLU A 546 -8.12 -12.25 -50.21
CA GLU A 546 -7.56 -12.05 -51.54
C GLU A 546 -7.15 -10.58 -51.75
N THR A 547 -7.87 -9.65 -51.13
CA THR A 547 -7.60 -8.22 -51.23
C THR A 547 -6.58 -7.75 -50.19
N VAL A 548 -6.76 -8.14 -48.92
CA VAL A 548 -5.98 -7.63 -47.78
C VAL A 548 -4.57 -8.24 -47.74
N PHE A 549 -4.43 -9.51 -48.12
CA PHE A 549 -3.16 -10.23 -48.05
C PHE A 549 -2.58 -10.61 -49.42
N LYS A 550 -2.96 -9.89 -50.48
CA LYS A 550 -2.54 -10.17 -51.87
C LYS A 550 -1.03 -10.25 -52.08
N ASP A 551 -0.26 -9.53 -51.27
CA ASP A 551 1.20 -9.41 -51.38
C ASP A 551 1.94 -10.43 -50.48
N TYR A 552 1.21 -11.33 -49.82
CA TYR A 552 1.75 -12.38 -48.96
C TYR A 552 1.72 -13.74 -49.68
N ASP A 553 2.85 -14.46 -49.66
CA ASP A 553 2.96 -15.81 -50.22
C ASP A 553 2.27 -16.90 -49.36
N ILE A 554 1.72 -16.52 -48.20
CA ILE A 554 1.03 -17.41 -47.26
C ILE A 554 -0.48 -17.31 -47.48
N ASN A 555 -1.15 -18.46 -47.60
CA ASN A 555 -2.61 -18.51 -47.63
C ASN A 555 -3.19 -18.18 -46.24
N MET A 556 -3.48 -16.90 -46.00
CA MET A 556 -4.00 -16.42 -44.72
C MET A 556 -5.38 -16.96 -44.37
N GLY A 557 -6.18 -17.34 -45.37
CA GLY A 557 -7.46 -18.01 -45.15
C GLY A 557 -7.28 -19.38 -44.52
N GLU A 558 -6.42 -20.22 -45.10
CA GLU A 558 -6.07 -21.54 -44.55
C GLU A 558 -5.39 -21.42 -43.18
N LEU A 559 -4.42 -20.50 -43.04
CA LEU A 559 -3.73 -20.24 -41.79
C LEU A 559 -4.70 -19.85 -40.67
N SER A 560 -5.70 -19.01 -40.95
CA SER A 560 -6.69 -18.61 -39.95
C SER A 560 -7.55 -19.77 -39.48
N MET A 561 -7.88 -20.72 -40.35
CA MET A 561 -8.63 -21.92 -40.00
C MET A 561 -7.78 -22.93 -39.23
N ASP A 562 -6.48 -23.04 -39.56
CA ASP A 562 -5.53 -23.83 -38.78
C ASP A 562 -5.32 -23.22 -37.40
N ALA A 563 -5.23 -21.89 -37.29
CA ALA A 563 -5.14 -21.18 -36.02
C ALA A 563 -6.37 -21.45 -35.15
N PHE A 564 -7.58 -21.39 -35.72
CA PHE A 564 -8.80 -21.76 -35.01
C PHE A 564 -8.77 -23.21 -34.50
N ARG A 565 -8.37 -24.17 -35.33
CA ARG A 565 -8.26 -25.59 -34.92
C ARG A 565 -7.22 -25.79 -33.82
N GLU A 566 -6.09 -25.12 -33.91
CA GLU A 566 -5.03 -25.17 -32.91
C GLU A 566 -5.52 -24.59 -31.58
N LEU A 567 -6.17 -23.42 -31.58
CA LEU A 567 -6.76 -22.81 -30.39
C LEU A 567 -7.84 -23.68 -29.74
N VAL A 568 -8.62 -24.42 -30.54
CA VAL A 568 -9.56 -25.42 -30.02
C VAL A 568 -8.82 -26.61 -29.41
N ALA A 569 -7.77 -27.13 -30.05
CA ALA A 569 -7.00 -28.26 -29.52
C ALA A 569 -6.11 -27.90 -28.30
N HIS A 570 -5.71 -26.63 -28.20
CA HIS A 570 -4.77 -26.08 -27.23
C HIS A 570 -5.33 -24.80 -26.61
N PRO A 571 -6.43 -24.88 -25.83
CA PRO A 571 -7.08 -23.71 -25.25
C PRO A 571 -6.21 -22.97 -24.23
N GLU A 572 -5.08 -23.53 -23.82
CA GLU A 572 -4.06 -22.88 -22.99
C GLU A 572 -3.24 -21.81 -23.72
N GLU A 573 -3.20 -21.83 -25.06
CA GLU A 573 -2.40 -20.89 -25.87
C GLU A 573 -3.14 -19.57 -26.16
N THR A 574 -2.39 -18.48 -26.30
CA THR A 574 -2.92 -17.19 -26.72
C THR A 574 -3.05 -17.09 -28.24
N THR A 575 -3.97 -16.24 -28.71
CA THR A 575 -4.27 -16.10 -30.14
C THR A 575 -3.07 -15.61 -30.94
N GLU A 576 -2.36 -14.60 -30.43
CA GLU A 576 -1.15 -14.05 -31.04
C GLU A 576 -0.03 -15.08 -31.13
N ALA A 577 0.15 -15.91 -30.10
CA ALA A 577 1.19 -16.95 -30.09
C ALA A 577 0.90 -18.04 -31.13
N VAL A 578 -0.36 -18.46 -31.28
CA VAL A 578 -0.76 -19.45 -32.29
C VAL A 578 -0.61 -18.89 -33.70
N ILE A 579 -1.06 -17.67 -33.95
CA ILE A 579 -0.92 -17.02 -35.27
C ILE A 579 0.57 -16.91 -35.64
N GLU A 580 1.41 -16.40 -34.74
CA GLU A 580 2.85 -16.27 -34.96
C GLU A 580 3.51 -17.64 -35.20
N LYS A 581 3.19 -18.65 -34.38
CA LYS A 581 3.67 -20.03 -34.53
C LYS A 581 3.37 -20.60 -35.93
N LEU A 582 2.15 -20.40 -36.43
CA LEU A 582 1.74 -20.91 -37.74
C LEU A 582 2.36 -20.13 -38.90
N ILE A 583 2.48 -18.81 -38.78
CA ILE A 583 3.19 -17.98 -39.75
C ILE A 583 4.64 -18.44 -39.90
N VAL A 584 5.35 -18.63 -38.78
CA VAL A 584 6.75 -19.08 -38.78
C VAL A 584 6.87 -20.47 -39.40
N ARG A 585 5.93 -21.37 -39.10
CA ARG A 585 5.87 -22.71 -39.70
C ARG A 585 5.62 -22.68 -41.21
N ALA A 586 4.85 -21.70 -41.70
CA ALA A 586 4.63 -21.47 -43.12
C ALA A 586 5.82 -20.77 -43.81
N GLY A 587 6.90 -20.46 -43.09
CA GLY A 587 8.11 -19.82 -43.60
C GLY A 587 8.08 -18.29 -43.58
N GLY A 588 7.03 -17.67 -43.00
CA GLY A 588 6.93 -16.23 -42.82
C GLY A 588 7.85 -15.72 -41.73
N LYS A 589 8.39 -14.52 -41.92
CA LYS A 589 9.13 -13.76 -40.91
C LYS A 589 8.71 -12.30 -41.02
N PHE A 590 8.08 -11.79 -39.97
CA PHE A 590 7.58 -10.42 -39.94
C PHE A 590 8.23 -9.66 -38.80
N MET A 591 8.35 -8.34 -38.99
CA MET A 591 8.68 -7.43 -37.89
C MET A 591 7.44 -7.24 -37.00
N ASP A 592 7.64 -6.81 -35.76
CA ASP A 592 6.55 -6.73 -34.78
C ASP A 592 5.41 -5.79 -35.20
N ASP A 593 5.71 -4.71 -35.94
CA ASP A 593 4.71 -3.79 -36.50
C ASP A 593 3.78 -4.50 -37.49
N GLU A 594 4.35 -5.23 -38.45
CA GLU A 594 3.64 -6.03 -39.44
C GLU A 594 2.89 -7.19 -38.79
N LEU A 595 3.51 -7.88 -37.83
CA LEU A 595 2.89 -8.98 -37.10
C LEU A 595 1.67 -8.49 -36.30
N SER A 596 1.77 -7.33 -35.61
CA SER A 596 0.64 -6.74 -34.87
C SER A 596 -0.55 -6.43 -35.79
N TRP A 597 -0.27 -5.98 -37.02
CA TRP A 597 -1.29 -5.71 -38.02
C TRP A 597 -1.94 -6.99 -38.53
N ILE A 598 -1.15 -8.04 -38.81
CA ILE A 598 -1.68 -9.35 -39.21
C ILE A 598 -2.56 -9.93 -38.09
N ILE A 599 -2.10 -9.88 -36.84
CA ILE A 599 -2.86 -10.34 -35.66
C ILE A 599 -4.19 -9.58 -35.55
N GLU A 600 -4.19 -8.24 -35.69
CA GLU A 600 -5.41 -7.43 -35.68
C GLU A 600 -6.38 -7.86 -36.79
N LYS A 601 -5.89 -8.13 -38.01
CA LYS A 601 -6.73 -8.59 -39.13
C LYS A 601 -7.26 -10.01 -38.94
N LEU A 602 -6.52 -10.86 -38.25
CA LEU A 602 -6.90 -12.24 -37.95
C LEU A 602 -7.60 -12.40 -36.59
N ARG A 603 -7.86 -11.31 -35.85
CA ARG A 603 -8.49 -11.33 -34.51
C ARG A 603 -9.86 -12.04 -34.47
N PHE A 604 -10.53 -12.19 -35.60
CA PHE A 604 -11.79 -12.93 -35.68
C PHE A 604 -11.63 -14.41 -35.31
N VAL A 605 -10.41 -14.97 -35.43
CA VAL A 605 -10.08 -16.34 -35.02
C VAL A 605 -10.27 -16.52 -33.51
N ASP A 606 -9.91 -15.52 -32.70
CA ASP A 606 -10.17 -15.49 -31.26
C ASP A 606 -11.68 -15.63 -30.98
N LEU A 607 -12.48 -14.82 -31.68
CA LEU A 607 -13.94 -14.84 -31.54
C LEU A 607 -14.56 -16.17 -31.97
N LEU A 608 -13.99 -16.87 -32.95
CA LEU A 608 -14.42 -18.22 -33.33
C LEU A 608 -14.14 -19.22 -32.21
N ALA A 609 -12.94 -19.18 -31.61
CA ALA A 609 -12.56 -20.05 -30.50
C ALA A 609 -13.41 -19.79 -29.25
N VAL A 610 -13.63 -18.52 -28.90
CA VAL A 610 -14.56 -18.11 -27.84
C VAL A 610 -15.98 -18.62 -28.11
N SER A 611 -16.46 -18.49 -29.35
CA SER A 611 -17.80 -18.96 -29.72
C SER A 611 -17.95 -20.47 -29.59
N TYR A 612 -16.94 -21.23 -29.99
CA TYR A 612 -16.92 -22.69 -29.90
C TYR A 612 -17.14 -23.17 -28.46
N TYR A 613 -16.35 -22.67 -27.52
CA TYR A 613 -16.44 -23.09 -26.12
C TYR A 613 -17.65 -22.53 -25.39
N ARG A 614 -18.10 -21.31 -25.73
CA ARG A 614 -19.36 -20.75 -25.23
C ARG A 614 -20.56 -21.61 -25.62
N GLU A 615 -20.65 -21.94 -26.90
CA GLU A 615 -21.71 -22.80 -27.41
C GLU A 615 -21.65 -24.18 -26.76
N MET A 616 -20.45 -24.79 -26.71
CA MET A 616 -20.26 -26.11 -26.11
C MET A 616 -20.67 -26.15 -24.63
N SER A 617 -20.29 -25.15 -23.83
CA SER A 617 -20.64 -25.06 -22.41
C SER A 617 -22.16 -25.11 -22.21
N LEU A 618 -22.90 -24.27 -22.94
CA LEU A 618 -24.35 -24.17 -22.80
C LEU A 618 -25.06 -25.39 -23.41
N ARG A 619 -24.59 -25.88 -24.56
CA ARG A 619 -25.13 -27.07 -25.23
C ARG A 619 -25.07 -28.29 -24.32
N LEU A 620 -23.92 -28.55 -23.69
CA LEU A 620 -23.75 -29.70 -22.81
C LEU A 620 -24.69 -29.66 -21.60
N LEU A 621 -24.92 -28.47 -21.01
CA LEU A 621 -25.89 -28.30 -19.92
C LEU A 621 -27.33 -28.49 -20.41
N ALA A 622 -27.66 -27.90 -21.57
CA ALA A 622 -28.99 -27.95 -22.16
C ALA A 622 -29.38 -29.40 -22.53
N GLU A 623 -28.49 -30.13 -23.20
CA GLU A 623 -28.69 -31.54 -23.59
C GLU A 623 -28.72 -32.48 -22.37
N ALA A 624 -28.04 -32.10 -21.28
CA ALA A 624 -28.17 -32.80 -20.01
C ALA A 624 -29.50 -32.50 -19.28
N GLY A 625 -30.35 -31.60 -19.77
CA GLY A 625 -31.64 -31.27 -19.19
C GLY A 625 -31.57 -30.27 -18.02
N VAL A 626 -30.47 -29.52 -17.88
CA VAL A 626 -30.36 -28.44 -16.87
C VAL A 626 -31.18 -27.24 -17.32
N SER A 627 -31.92 -26.61 -16.40
CA SER A 627 -32.68 -25.39 -16.69
C SER A 627 -31.74 -24.19 -16.83
N ILE A 628 -31.79 -23.48 -17.97
CA ILE A 628 -30.87 -22.39 -18.30
C ILE A 628 -31.66 -21.13 -18.69
N ALA A 629 -31.35 -20.00 -18.05
CA ALA A 629 -31.74 -18.67 -18.51
C ALA A 629 -30.58 -18.05 -19.31
N LEU A 630 -30.84 -17.73 -20.58
CA LEU A 630 -29.84 -17.28 -21.55
C LEU A 630 -30.15 -15.86 -22.03
N TYR A 631 -29.16 -14.97 -21.90
CA TYR A 631 -29.23 -13.57 -22.30
C TYR A 631 -28.06 -13.19 -23.23
N GLY A 632 -28.32 -12.32 -24.20
CA GLY A 632 -27.37 -11.89 -25.22
C GLY A 632 -27.90 -12.06 -26.63
N THR A 633 -27.06 -11.79 -27.63
CA THR A 633 -27.39 -11.94 -29.06
C THR A 633 -26.57 -13.05 -29.73
N GLY A 634 -27.02 -13.55 -30.89
CA GLY A 634 -26.32 -14.56 -31.68
C GLY A 634 -26.72 -16.01 -31.38
N TRP A 635 -27.50 -16.24 -30.32
CA TRP A 635 -27.95 -17.55 -29.87
C TRP A 635 -29.11 -18.14 -30.68
N GLU A 636 -29.87 -17.29 -31.37
CA GLU A 636 -31.05 -17.67 -32.18
C GLU A 636 -30.78 -18.77 -33.22
N ASN A 637 -29.53 -18.91 -33.66
CA ASN A 637 -29.12 -19.91 -34.65
C ASN A 637 -28.70 -21.26 -34.03
N CYS A 638 -28.56 -21.34 -32.71
CA CYS A 638 -28.16 -22.56 -32.03
C CYS A 638 -29.37 -23.49 -31.80
N ASP A 639 -29.31 -24.71 -32.33
CA ASP A 639 -30.45 -25.63 -32.23
C ASP A 639 -30.82 -26.02 -30.78
N PHE A 640 -29.87 -26.02 -29.85
CA PHE A 640 -30.14 -26.36 -28.44
C PHE A 640 -31.02 -25.32 -27.74
N VAL A 641 -31.11 -24.08 -28.26
CA VAL A 641 -31.96 -23.02 -27.70
C VAL A 641 -33.46 -23.36 -27.82
N LYS A 642 -33.82 -24.28 -28.72
CA LYS A 642 -35.20 -24.77 -28.89
C LYS A 642 -35.59 -25.85 -27.88
N LEU A 643 -34.65 -26.31 -27.04
CA LEU A 643 -34.92 -27.32 -26.02
C LEU A 643 -35.82 -26.74 -24.90
N PRO A 644 -36.75 -27.53 -24.33
CA PRO A 644 -37.76 -27.02 -23.40
C PRO A 644 -37.20 -26.50 -22.07
N ASN A 645 -35.96 -26.85 -21.73
CA ASN A 645 -35.24 -26.43 -20.53
C ASN A 645 -34.32 -25.22 -20.78
N VAL A 646 -34.37 -24.60 -21.97
CA VAL A 646 -33.60 -23.39 -22.29
C VAL A 646 -34.56 -22.21 -22.47
N HIS A 647 -34.35 -21.18 -21.65
CA HIS A 647 -35.13 -19.94 -21.66
C HIS A 647 -34.28 -18.83 -22.27
N TYR A 648 -34.37 -18.65 -23.60
CA TYR A 648 -33.69 -17.56 -24.29
C TYR A 648 -34.50 -16.27 -24.21
N ASN A 649 -33.95 -15.28 -23.52
CA ASN A 649 -34.62 -14.01 -23.21
C ASN A 649 -34.08 -12.81 -24.02
N GLY A 650 -33.18 -13.07 -24.98
CA GLY A 650 -32.60 -12.02 -25.82
C GLY A 650 -31.68 -11.05 -25.07
N ARG A 651 -31.55 -9.82 -25.59
CA ARG A 651 -30.70 -8.77 -25.02
C ARG A 651 -31.46 -7.95 -23.99
N ILE A 652 -30.83 -7.77 -22.83
CA ILE A 652 -31.28 -6.90 -21.72
C ILE A 652 -30.15 -5.91 -21.36
N SER A 653 -30.46 -4.90 -20.54
CA SER A 653 -29.45 -3.92 -20.08
C SER A 653 -28.44 -4.54 -19.12
N ALA A 654 -27.29 -3.88 -18.90
CA ALA A 654 -26.28 -4.37 -17.95
C ALA A 654 -26.83 -4.41 -16.51
N GLU A 655 -27.64 -3.44 -16.12
CA GLU A 655 -28.29 -3.41 -14.79
C GLU A 655 -29.28 -4.56 -14.64
N GLU A 656 -30.09 -4.83 -15.67
CA GLU A 656 -31.01 -5.96 -15.69
C GLU A 656 -30.25 -7.29 -15.61
N VAL A 657 -29.08 -7.42 -16.25
CA VAL A 657 -28.22 -8.61 -16.11
C VAL A 657 -27.83 -8.82 -14.65
N VAL A 658 -27.34 -7.79 -13.96
CA VAL A 658 -26.99 -7.88 -12.54
C VAL A 658 -28.20 -8.24 -11.70
N ASP A 659 -29.38 -7.69 -12.01
CA ASP A 659 -30.64 -8.05 -11.33
C ASP A 659 -31.01 -9.53 -11.50
N GLN A 660 -30.89 -10.08 -12.71
CA GLN A 660 -31.15 -11.49 -12.95
C GLN A 660 -30.15 -12.41 -12.22
N MET A 661 -28.90 -11.98 -12.02
CA MET A 661 -27.91 -12.76 -11.27
C MET A 661 -28.31 -12.98 -9.81
N HIS A 662 -29.07 -12.07 -9.19
CA HIS A 662 -29.56 -12.25 -7.81
C HIS A 662 -30.64 -13.33 -7.68
N ASP A 663 -31.35 -13.64 -8.76
CA ASP A 663 -32.34 -14.74 -8.81
C ASP A 663 -31.75 -16.03 -9.40
N ALA A 664 -30.45 -16.04 -9.73
CA ALA A 664 -29.72 -17.20 -10.23
C ALA A 664 -29.01 -17.97 -9.13
N LYS A 665 -29.11 -19.30 -9.15
CA LYS A 665 -28.36 -20.19 -8.24
C LYS A 665 -26.91 -20.32 -8.70
N ILE A 666 -26.70 -20.46 -10.01
CA ILE A 666 -25.39 -20.53 -10.66
C ILE A 666 -25.31 -19.45 -11.74
N VAL A 667 -24.23 -18.67 -11.73
CA VAL A 667 -23.87 -17.77 -12.84
C VAL A 667 -22.72 -18.43 -13.60
N LEU A 668 -23.02 -18.91 -14.80
CA LEU A 668 -22.02 -19.47 -15.70
C LEU A 668 -21.30 -18.33 -16.42
N SER A 669 -19.97 -18.38 -16.41
CA SER A 669 -19.08 -17.53 -17.16
C SER A 669 -18.17 -18.38 -18.04
N THR A 670 -17.80 -17.81 -19.18
CA THR A 670 -16.65 -18.25 -19.96
C THR A 670 -15.72 -17.06 -20.12
N MET A 671 -14.42 -17.26 -19.91
CA MET A 671 -13.40 -16.29 -20.21
C MET A 671 -13.46 -15.94 -21.69
N THR A 672 -13.33 -14.65 -22.00
CA THR A 672 -13.24 -14.09 -23.36
C THR A 672 -11.84 -14.32 -23.93
N TRP A 673 -11.37 -15.57 -23.87
CA TRP A 673 -10.02 -15.98 -24.23
C TRP A 673 -8.88 -15.49 -23.32
N PHE A 674 -9.20 -14.96 -22.15
CA PHE A 674 -8.21 -14.53 -21.15
C PHE A 674 -7.55 -15.75 -20.49
N LYS A 675 -6.22 -15.85 -20.59
CA LYS A 675 -5.43 -17.01 -20.13
C LYS A 675 -4.73 -16.77 -18.80
N ASP A 676 -4.47 -15.52 -18.45
CA ASP A 676 -3.88 -15.07 -17.18
C ASP A 676 -4.54 -13.79 -16.69
N GLY A 677 -5.87 -13.79 -16.72
CA GLY A 677 -6.72 -12.65 -16.42
C GLY A 677 -8.08 -13.06 -15.87
N THR A 678 -9.00 -12.10 -15.82
CA THR A 678 -10.32 -12.25 -15.19
C THR A 678 -11.44 -11.79 -16.11
N HIS A 679 -12.70 -11.97 -15.70
CA HIS A 679 -13.84 -11.35 -16.36
C HIS A 679 -14.86 -10.89 -15.30
N ASP A 680 -15.37 -9.66 -15.42
CA ASP A 680 -16.31 -9.03 -14.48
C ASP A 680 -17.55 -9.88 -14.13
N ARG A 681 -18.07 -10.68 -15.08
CA ARG A 681 -19.21 -11.59 -14.87
C ARG A 681 -19.00 -12.54 -13.69
N VAL A 682 -17.77 -13.01 -13.47
CA VAL A 682 -17.46 -13.91 -12.34
C VAL A 682 -17.72 -13.17 -11.02
N PHE A 683 -17.17 -11.97 -10.88
CA PHE A 683 -17.28 -11.17 -9.67
C PHE A 683 -18.70 -10.63 -9.46
N ASN A 684 -19.40 -10.22 -10.51
CA ASN A 684 -20.80 -9.84 -10.44
C ASN A 684 -21.68 -11.03 -9.96
N GLY A 685 -21.40 -12.25 -10.43
CA GLY A 685 -22.08 -13.46 -9.94
C GLY A 685 -21.83 -13.73 -8.46
N MET A 686 -20.57 -13.59 -8.01
CA MET A 686 -20.19 -13.73 -6.60
C MET A 686 -20.86 -12.66 -5.71
N LEU A 687 -20.86 -11.39 -6.13
CA LEU A 687 -21.48 -10.29 -5.38
C LEU A 687 -23.01 -10.43 -5.28
N ALA A 688 -23.65 -10.97 -6.32
CA ALA A 688 -25.06 -11.34 -6.33
C ALA A 688 -25.39 -12.55 -5.43
N GLY A 689 -24.37 -13.18 -4.83
CA GLY A 689 -24.49 -14.39 -4.00
C GLY A 689 -24.96 -15.61 -4.78
N ALA A 690 -24.65 -15.68 -6.08
CA ALA A 690 -24.77 -16.90 -6.85
C ALA A 690 -23.47 -17.70 -6.75
N VAL A 691 -23.52 -19.00 -7.04
CA VAL A 691 -22.30 -19.79 -7.27
C VAL A 691 -21.74 -19.38 -8.63
N ALA A 692 -20.58 -18.72 -8.64
CA ALA A 692 -19.87 -18.43 -9.88
C ALA A 692 -19.24 -19.71 -10.44
N LEU A 693 -19.62 -20.08 -11.66
CA LEU A 693 -19.08 -21.21 -12.39
C LEU A 693 -18.32 -20.68 -13.61
N THR A 694 -17.02 -20.91 -13.72
CA THR A 694 -16.17 -20.35 -14.78
C THR A 694 -15.17 -21.36 -15.30
N ASP A 695 -14.76 -21.23 -16.55
CA ASP A 695 -13.51 -21.86 -17.00
C ASP A 695 -12.30 -21.18 -16.33
N THR A 696 -11.18 -21.90 -16.29
CA THR A 696 -10.01 -21.43 -15.56
C THR A 696 -9.13 -20.47 -16.36
N SER A 697 -8.44 -19.57 -15.65
CA SER A 697 -7.24 -18.87 -16.10
C SER A 697 -6.12 -19.05 -15.07
N ILE A 698 -4.87 -18.71 -15.41
CA ILE A 698 -3.75 -18.74 -14.46
C ILE A 698 -4.07 -17.87 -13.23
N TYR A 699 -4.42 -16.59 -13.44
CA TYR A 699 -4.85 -15.70 -12.37
C TYR A 699 -5.95 -16.30 -11.46
N MET A 700 -7.00 -16.88 -12.04
CA MET A 700 -8.09 -17.44 -11.23
C MET A 700 -7.62 -18.61 -10.36
N LYS A 701 -6.71 -19.46 -10.86
CA LYS A 701 -6.12 -20.57 -10.10
C LYS A 701 -5.20 -20.11 -8.98
N GLU A 702 -4.52 -18.97 -9.17
CA GLU A 702 -3.62 -18.38 -8.18
C GLU A 702 -4.37 -17.70 -7.02
N ASN A 703 -5.53 -17.10 -7.30
CA ASN A 703 -6.18 -16.16 -6.38
C ASN A 703 -7.46 -16.68 -5.70
N PHE A 704 -8.00 -17.81 -6.17
CA PHE A 704 -9.26 -18.37 -5.66
C PHE A 704 -9.17 -19.87 -5.41
N ASP A 705 -9.83 -20.32 -4.34
CA ASP A 705 -10.01 -21.74 -4.08
C ASP A 705 -11.29 -22.28 -4.74
N GLY A 706 -11.13 -23.22 -5.68
CA GLY A 706 -12.22 -23.86 -6.40
C GLY A 706 -12.43 -25.34 -6.07
N ILE A 707 -13.56 -25.91 -6.52
CA ILE A 707 -13.83 -27.36 -6.42
C ILE A 707 -12.89 -28.15 -7.36
N ARG A 708 -11.98 -28.94 -6.78
CA ARG A 708 -10.93 -29.66 -7.52
C ARG A 708 -11.37 -31.03 -8.07
N THR A 709 -12.31 -31.73 -7.43
CA THR A 709 -12.79 -33.01 -7.97
C THR A 709 -14.30 -33.14 -7.90
N VAL A 710 -14.87 -33.87 -8.85
CA VAL A 710 -16.31 -34.15 -8.85
C VAL A 710 -16.72 -35.04 -7.65
N GLY A 711 -15.78 -35.80 -7.07
CA GLY A 711 -15.99 -36.68 -5.92
C GLY A 711 -15.93 -35.98 -4.55
N SER A 712 -15.04 -34.99 -4.38
CA SER A 712 -14.92 -34.21 -3.13
C SER A 712 -16.03 -33.15 -2.96
N ALA A 713 -16.88 -32.97 -3.97
CA ALA A 713 -17.89 -31.91 -4.00
C ALA A 713 -19.00 -32.04 -2.94
N ILE A 714 -19.09 -33.14 -2.17
CA ILE A 714 -20.12 -33.36 -1.13
C ILE A 714 -19.60 -34.16 0.09
N GLU A 715 -18.51 -34.92 -0.03
CA GLU A 715 -17.94 -35.68 1.10
C GLU A 715 -16.87 -34.84 1.82
N GLY A 716 -17.25 -34.17 2.90
CA GLY A 716 -16.31 -33.50 3.80
C GLY A 716 -15.41 -34.49 4.53
N VAL A 717 -14.49 -35.17 3.84
CA VAL A 717 -13.46 -36.04 4.43
C VAL A 717 -12.25 -36.16 3.48
N HIS A 718 -11.22 -35.33 3.66
CA HIS A 718 -9.84 -35.83 3.51
C HIS A 718 -9.41 -36.36 4.87
N ALA A 719 -9.72 -37.64 5.11
CA ALA A 719 -9.17 -38.37 6.24
C ALA A 719 -7.66 -38.49 6.04
N GLY A 720 -6.88 -37.65 6.74
CA GLY A 720 -5.47 -37.94 6.98
C GLY A 720 -4.47 -36.78 7.10
N THR A 721 -4.81 -35.53 6.75
CA THR A 721 -3.76 -34.46 6.65
C THR A 721 -3.84 -33.34 7.68
N GLY A 722 -4.87 -33.25 8.52
CA GLY A 722 -4.94 -32.24 9.58
C GLY A 722 -5.04 -30.78 9.09
N LEU A 723 -5.26 -30.56 7.80
CA LEU A 723 -5.58 -29.25 7.23
C LEU A 723 -7.11 -29.12 7.15
N ILE A 724 -7.64 -28.05 7.74
CA ILE A 724 -9.05 -27.65 7.62
C ILE A 724 -9.28 -27.34 6.13
N SER A 725 -10.13 -28.09 5.41
CA SER A 725 -10.45 -27.72 4.02
C SER A 725 -11.39 -26.52 4.06
N GLU A 726 -10.90 -25.36 3.65
CA GLU A 726 -11.71 -24.15 3.48
C GLU A 726 -12.82 -24.41 2.43
N THR A 727 -14.00 -23.84 2.67
CA THR A 727 -15.12 -23.91 1.72
C THR A 727 -14.71 -23.23 0.40
N PRO A 728 -14.91 -23.86 -0.76
CA PRO A 728 -14.58 -23.23 -2.05
C PRO A 728 -15.32 -21.91 -2.24
N GLU A 729 -14.66 -20.94 -2.87
CA GLU A 729 -15.20 -19.60 -3.12
C GLU A 729 -15.98 -19.54 -4.45
N LEU A 730 -15.63 -20.40 -5.39
CA LEU A 730 -16.26 -20.52 -6.71
C LEU A 730 -16.05 -21.91 -7.31
N VAL A 731 -16.60 -22.13 -8.51
CA VAL A 731 -16.47 -23.40 -9.24
C VAL A 731 -15.74 -23.17 -10.54
N MET A 732 -14.66 -23.94 -10.75
CA MET A 732 -13.82 -23.87 -11.94
C MET A 732 -13.93 -25.14 -12.79
N PHE A 733 -13.77 -25.01 -14.11
CA PHE A 733 -13.64 -26.14 -15.04
C PHE A 733 -12.58 -25.89 -16.13
N GLU A 734 -12.02 -26.97 -16.66
CA GLU A 734 -11.05 -26.92 -17.78
C GLU A 734 -11.77 -27.14 -19.12
N LEU A 735 -11.32 -26.44 -20.17
CA LEU A 735 -11.95 -26.55 -21.49
C LEU A 735 -11.69 -27.90 -22.17
N GLU A 736 -10.50 -28.51 -22.03
CA GLU A 736 -10.17 -29.80 -22.66
C GLU A 736 -9.23 -30.69 -21.81
N LYS A 737 -8.04 -30.19 -21.45
CA LYS A 737 -7.02 -30.99 -20.73
C LYS A 737 -7.18 -30.95 -19.21
N LYS A 738 -6.91 -32.08 -18.56
CA LYS A 738 -6.52 -32.10 -17.14
C LYS A 738 -5.03 -31.71 -17.08
N MET A 739 -4.69 -30.50 -16.64
CA MET A 739 -3.29 -30.16 -16.38
C MET A 739 -2.79 -30.96 -15.16
N ASP A 740 -1.57 -31.49 -15.23
CA ASP A 740 -1.03 -32.49 -14.28
C ASP A 740 -0.85 -31.98 -12.82
N HIS A 741 -1.07 -30.69 -12.55
CA HIS A 741 -0.82 -30.08 -11.24
C HIS A 741 -2.06 -29.57 -10.51
N PHE A 742 -3.18 -29.34 -11.20
CA PHE A 742 -4.43 -28.89 -10.60
C PHE A 742 -5.60 -29.67 -11.22
N GLN A 743 -6.13 -30.63 -10.48
CA GLN A 743 -7.32 -31.36 -10.91
C GLN A 743 -8.50 -30.40 -10.81
N TYR A 744 -9.08 -30.00 -11.94
CA TYR A 744 -10.42 -29.40 -12.04
C TYR A 744 -11.26 -30.25 -13.00
N PRO A 745 -12.60 -30.26 -12.86
CA PRO A 745 -13.48 -30.97 -13.79
C PRO A 745 -13.33 -30.43 -15.21
N THR A 746 -13.39 -31.29 -16.23
CA THR A 746 -13.43 -30.81 -17.62
C THR A 746 -14.82 -30.30 -18.01
N ILE A 747 -14.93 -29.59 -19.12
CA ILE A 747 -16.19 -29.10 -19.66
C ILE A 747 -17.23 -30.22 -19.87
N HIS A 748 -16.77 -31.44 -20.18
CA HIS A 748 -17.62 -32.62 -20.32
C HIS A 748 -18.09 -33.20 -18.98
N GLU A 749 -17.36 -32.95 -17.89
CA GLU A 749 -17.73 -33.33 -16.53
C GLU A 749 -18.65 -32.27 -15.88
N MET A 750 -18.66 -31.04 -16.40
CA MET A 750 -19.45 -29.90 -15.89
C MET A 750 -20.95 -30.20 -15.71
N PRO A 751 -21.67 -30.86 -16.64
CA PRO A 751 -23.10 -31.14 -16.42
C PRO A 751 -23.38 -32.02 -15.21
N ALA A 752 -22.50 -32.98 -14.92
CA ALA A 752 -22.63 -33.84 -13.74
C ALA A 752 -22.33 -33.09 -12.44
N LEU A 753 -21.43 -32.10 -12.48
CA LEU A 753 -21.12 -31.21 -11.37
C LEU A 753 -22.29 -30.26 -11.08
N VAL A 754 -22.82 -29.59 -12.12
CA VAL A 754 -23.95 -28.66 -11.99
C VAL A 754 -25.18 -29.36 -11.41
N LYS A 755 -25.52 -30.56 -11.89
CA LYS A 755 -26.62 -31.35 -11.34
C LYS A 755 -26.43 -31.70 -9.86
N ARG A 756 -25.19 -32.01 -9.44
CA ARG A 756 -24.86 -32.28 -8.03
C ARG A 756 -25.02 -31.04 -7.16
N LEU A 757 -24.55 -29.89 -7.64
CA LEU A 757 -24.72 -28.62 -6.94
C LEU A 757 -26.22 -28.29 -6.77
N LEU A 758 -27.00 -28.33 -7.85
CA LEU A 758 -28.44 -28.05 -7.82
C LEU A 758 -29.23 -29.00 -6.90
N ALA A 759 -28.75 -30.23 -6.70
CA ALA A 759 -29.33 -31.18 -5.75
C ALA A 759 -28.98 -30.88 -4.27
N ASN A 760 -27.99 -30.01 -4.00
CA ASN A 760 -27.49 -29.69 -2.66
C ASN A 760 -27.45 -28.17 -2.42
N PRO A 761 -28.62 -27.52 -2.27
CA PRO A 761 -28.71 -26.06 -2.16
C PRO A 761 -28.01 -25.49 -0.92
N ASP A 762 -27.89 -26.26 0.18
CA ASP A 762 -27.17 -25.81 1.38
C ASP A 762 -25.65 -25.72 1.13
N TYR A 763 -25.09 -26.66 0.36
CA TYR A 763 -23.68 -26.61 -0.02
C TYR A 763 -23.41 -25.48 -1.04
N MET A 764 -24.33 -25.28 -1.98
CA MET A 764 -24.26 -24.10 -2.87
C MET A 764 -24.30 -22.79 -2.09
N GLN A 765 -25.12 -22.71 -1.03
CA GLN A 765 -25.19 -21.53 -0.18
C GLN A 765 -23.83 -21.25 0.47
N GLN A 766 -23.14 -22.28 0.96
CA GLN A 766 -21.80 -22.14 1.55
C GLN A 766 -20.79 -21.58 0.54
N ILE A 767 -20.77 -22.10 -0.69
CA ILE A 767 -19.88 -21.60 -1.77
C ILE A 767 -20.23 -20.15 -2.12
N ALA A 768 -21.52 -19.86 -2.31
CA ALA A 768 -21.99 -18.53 -2.65
C ALA A 768 -21.66 -17.48 -1.56
N ASP A 769 -21.79 -17.85 -0.28
CA ASP A 769 -21.47 -16.98 0.84
C ASP A 769 -19.96 -16.73 0.96
N ALA A 770 -19.14 -17.77 0.77
CA ALA A 770 -17.68 -17.66 0.74
C ALA A 770 -17.22 -16.76 -0.42
N GLY A 771 -17.68 -17.05 -1.64
CA GLY A 771 -17.38 -16.25 -2.82
C GLY A 771 -17.84 -14.81 -2.69
N ARG A 772 -19.05 -14.56 -2.17
CA ARG A 772 -19.52 -13.19 -1.93
C ARG A 772 -18.67 -12.44 -0.92
N THR A 773 -18.29 -13.10 0.17
CA THR A 773 -17.43 -12.52 1.21
C THR A 773 -16.08 -12.13 0.62
N ARG A 774 -15.47 -13.02 -0.16
CA ARG A 774 -14.21 -12.76 -0.87
C ARG A 774 -14.36 -11.58 -1.84
N ALA A 775 -15.36 -11.62 -2.71
CA ALA A 775 -15.57 -10.60 -3.74
C ALA A 775 -15.82 -9.20 -3.16
N LYS A 776 -16.59 -9.08 -2.07
CA LYS A 776 -16.79 -7.79 -1.40
C LYS A 776 -15.51 -7.19 -0.85
N LYS A 777 -14.59 -8.03 -0.38
CA LYS A 777 -13.33 -7.59 0.22
C LYS A 777 -12.36 -7.04 -0.81
N THR A 778 -12.25 -7.68 -1.99
CA THR A 778 -11.15 -7.40 -2.93
C THR A 778 -11.53 -7.29 -4.41
N GLU A 779 -12.73 -7.67 -4.82
CA GLU A 779 -13.11 -7.78 -6.24
C GLU A 779 -14.21 -6.78 -6.66
N THR A 780 -14.20 -5.58 -6.06
CA THR A 780 -15.11 -4.48 -6.39
C THR A 780 -14.37 -3.32 -7.06
N TRP A 781 -15.09 -2.51 -7.86
CA TRP A 781 -14.48 -1.31 -8.45
C TRP A 781 -14.01 -0.31 -7.38
N ALA A 782 -14.65 -0.28 -6.21
CA ALA A 782 -14.16 0.45 -5.05
C ALA A 782 -12.81 -0.10 -4.55
N ALA A 783 -12.63 -1.42 -4.50
CA ALA A 783 -11.33 -2.02 -4.15
C ALA A 783 -10.26 -1.66 -5.19
N ARG A 784 -10.58 -1.67 -6.50
CA ARG A 784 -9.66 -1.23 -7.56
C ARG A 784 -9.28 0.25 -7.45
N ALA A 785 -10.18 1.10 -6.98
CA ALA A 785 -9.86 2.50 -6.73
C ALA A 785 -8.84 2.66 -5.59
N ILE A 786 -8.94 1.87 -4.52
CA ILE A 786 -7.96 1.85 -3.42
C ILE A 786 -6.61 1.31 -3.91
N GLU A 787 -6.61 0.18 -4.61
CA GLU A 787 -5.41 -0.42 -5.20
C GLU A 787 -4.69 0.58 -6.11
N MET A 788 -5.43 1.28 -6.97
CA MET A 788 -4.86 2.29 -7.85
C MET A 788 -4.34 3.53 -7.11
N ASP A 789 -5.03 3.96 -6.05
CA ASP A 789 -4.56 5.07 -5.21
C ASP A 789 -3.15 4.77 -4.69
N GLN A 790 -2.97 3.59 -4.10
CA GLN A 790 -1.72 3.14 -3.47
C GLN A 790 -0.61 2.83 -4.47
N ASP A 791 -0.92 2.11 -5.55
CA ASP A 791 0.11 1.53 -6.41
C ASP A 791 0.47 2.41 -7.62
N LEU A 792 -0.40 3.36 -7.99
CA LEU A 792 -0.21 4.17 -9.20
C LEU A 792 -0.37 5.67 -8.97
N LEU A 793 -1.49 6.12 -8.40
CA LEU A 793 -1.76 7.56 -8.27
C LEU A 793 -0.84 8.25 -7.27
N GLU A 794 -0.33 7.53 -6.27
CA GLU A 794 0.69 8.05 -5.34
C GLU A 794 2.03 8.37 -6.01
N MET A 795 2.32 7.72 -7.14
CA MET A 795 3.56 7.91 -7.90
C MET A 795 3.48 9.07 -8.92
N LEU A 796 2.26 9.58 -9.20
CA LEU A 796 1.97 10.66 -10.15
C LEU A 796 1.81 12.01 -9.43
#